data_AF-A0AB34PBW7-F1
#
_entry.id   AF-A0AB34PBW7-F1
#
_cell.length_a   1.000
_cell.length_b   1.000
_cell.length_c   1.000
_cell.angle_alpha   90.00
_cell.angle_beta   90.00
_cell.angle_gamma   90.00
#
_symmetry.space_group_name_H-M   'P 1'
#
loop_
_entity.id
_entity.type
_entity.pdbx_description
1 polymer ?
#
loop_
_entity_poly.entity_id
_entity_poly.type
_entity_poly.pdbx_seq_one_letter_code
_entity_poly.pdbx_strand_id
1 'polypeptide(L)'
;MKLTSDIGISSSSRATSPAPTRLTQGEDAVPPPQTRLPTGPLAGLSSGPVLRGRRAPSSRRVTTGKNDAEASHGGSHRSESSQSSHSSASTDATFYTPQASLASSDLDEPHALAAAATYAQRSAAAATALKAQLRARLGNLHFAEHSDEQEELQAAYLQWADARVDERIAAFGPDAGYQIVGDMKTAGAKAAWPIAYECLRAFVIGSMRTPFGLAAGAAYDGARAPGSETLSTTALSGAAAGLMSYISDTLLIPAMDRRARVANLPRFQAIDPKILVPDPPPVLLKVDGESKRFTRPGEGDSETLPQLEAQAYDLRAGVSQWQSTLDDKSLDTLLLKPTINATFNAARRTSDDPGTLTPAGQLGLSALAIGGAGVVQKAMLETGKAVARSGQMRVPDLLGEHQRLNLFALALPDKTRRPAQWSDAVRFPNYLLETGMEGLALARQALSTTNAITTAVRDLLGRHMLSNVLANFASLGAARLIASPLRGGDANGSVAGEAINSTATIVQQAAQTLFNDTLWNALKAKNGSNTAQSKRLDQERAASAAGHQRTIARTLQALAEPIDAAIALFSAPTSEEIARAVEEGQPLAPAAGPLAGRLREALEELRTEIGTQSVSIATVGTVLDRLRAGQAAVFSGVPSNDLTDTLRTELQRLKDVLHDREQLRQWESGLP
;
A
#
# COMPACT_ATOMS: atom_id res chain seq x y z
N MET A 1 43.08 5.75 18.87
CA MET A 1 43.49 6.97 19.60
C MET A 1 42.24 7.77 19.92
N LYS A 2 42.00 8.00 21.22
CA LYS A 2 40.95 8.86 21.77
C LYS A 2 41.34 10.33 21.57
N LEU A 3 40.36 11.22 21.51
CA LEU A 3 40.39 12.49 22.23
C LEU A 3 38.96 13.03 22.42
N THR A 4 38.60 13.13 23.69
CA THR A 4 37.44 13.77 24.31
C THR A 4 37.77 15.23 24.62
N SER A 5 36.79 16.13 24.60
CA SER A 5 36.79 17.28 25.51
C SER A 5 35.38 17.76 25.77
N ASP A 6 35.06 17.74 27.05
CA ASP A 6 33.83 18.15 27.71
C ASP A 6 33.90 19.63 28.14
N ILE A 7 32.72 20.26 28.19
CA ILE A 7 32.23 21.21 29.21
C ILE A 7 32.86 22.62 29.35
N GLY A 8 31.96 23.61 29.26
CA GLY A 8 32.06 24.91 29.96
C GLY A 8 30.68 25.57 30.08
N ILE A 9 30.15 25.66 31.30
CA ILE A 9 28.87 26.29 31.68
C ILE A 9 29.15 27.65 32.38
N SER A 10 28.14 28.54 32.37
CA SER A 10 27.87 29.67 33.31
C SER A 10 28.52 31.03 32.97
N SER A 11 27.92 32.22 33.14
CA SER A 11 26.59 32.73 33.56
C SER A 11 26.56 34.26 33.39
N SER A 12 25.36 34.84 33.21
CA SER A 12 24.88 36.14 33.75
C SER A 12 25.60 37.48 33.41
N SER A 13 24.87 38.38 32.75
CA SER A 13 24.54 39.71 33.34
C SER A 13 23.47 40.47 32.52
N ARG A 14 22.69 41.25 33.26
CA ARG A 14 21.44 41.95 32.92
C ARG A 14 21.76 43.45 32.78
N ALA A 15 21.26 44.12 31.74
CA ALA A 15 21.07 45.57 31.76
C ALA A 15 19.94 46.02 30.82
N THR A 16 19.18 46.99 31.30
CA THR A 16 17.88 47.52 30.88
C THR A 16 17.96 48.68 29.86
N SER A 17 16.94 48.77 28.98
CA SER A 17 16.35 49.87 28.16
C SER A 17 16.72 51.34 28.46
N PRO A 18 16.53 52.35 27.56
CA PRO A 18 15.33 52.55 26.70
C PRO A 18 15.49 53.25 25.32
N ALA A 19 14.34 53.37 24.63
CA ALA A 19 14.09 53.99 23.32
C ALA A 19 14.30 55.52 23.26
N PRO A 20 14.31 56.10 22.04
CA PRO A 20 13.46 57.27 21.81
C PRO A 20 12.65 57.27 20.51
N THR A 21 11.61 58.08 20.61
CA THR A 21 10.46 58.45 19.77
C THR A 21 10.76 59.16 18.44
N ARG A 22 9.88 58.87 17.46
CA ARG A 22 9.25 59.73 16.41
C ARG A 22 10.06 60.83 15.68
N LEU A 23 9.95 60.77 14.35
CA LEU A 23 9.75 61.95 13.48
C LEU A 23 8.60 61.69 12.50
N THR A 24 7.71 62.67 12.40
CA THR A 24 6.51 62.76 11.54
C THR A 24 6.82 63.62 10.31
N GLN A 25 6.46 63.13 9.12
CA GLN A 25 6.23 63.87 7.86
C GLN A 25 5.75 62.81 6.84
N GLY A 26 4.77 62.97 5.97
CA GLY A 26 3.85 64.02 5.56
C GLY A 26 3.14 63.41 4.33
N GLU A 27 1.82 63.56 4.22
CA GLU A 27 1.03 63.08 3.09
C GLU A 27 1.48 63.75 1.78
N ASP A 28 1.77 62.94 0.76
CA ASP A 28 1.72 63.37 -0.64
C ASP A 28 1.05 62.28 -1.49
N ALA A 29 -0.01 62.70 -2.18
CA ALA A 29 -0.82 61.90 -3.07
C ALA A 29 -0.13 61.75 -4.44
N VAL A 30 0.02 60.51 -4.92
CA VAL A 30 0.56 60.15 -6.25
C VAL A 30 -0.34 59.05 -6.86
N PRO A 31 -0.64 59.10 -8.18
CA PRO A 31 -1.88 58.59 -8.79
C PRO A 31 -1.93 57.05 -8.94
N PRO A 32 -3.11 56.46 -9.22
CA PRO A 32 -3.22 55.01 -9.38
C PRO A 32 -2.41 54.52 -10.59
N PRO A 33 -1.54 53.50 -10.42
CA PRO A 33 -0.87 52.87 -11.54
C PRO A 33 -1.86 52.05 -12.38
N GLN A 34 -1.75 52.22 -13.70
CA GLN A 34 -2.48 51.48 -14.73
C GLN A 34 -2.35 49.96 -14.52
N THR A 35 -3.48 49.27 -14.58
CA THR A 35 -3.58 47.81 -14.55
C THR A 35 -2.87 47.20 -15.76
N ARG A 36 -1.61 46.80 -15.60
CA ARG A 36 -1.02 45.73 -16.43
C ARG A 36 -1.63 44.40 -15.97
N LEU A 37 -2.29 43.71 -16.91
CA LEU A 37 -2.76 42.34 -16.70
C LEU A 37 -1.57 41.42 -16.37
N PRO A 38 -1.63 40.65 -15.27
CA PRO A 38 -0.66 39.59 -15.02
C PRO A 38 -0.91 38.42 -15.98
N THR A 39 0.09 38.11 -16.80
CA THR A 39 0.15 36.87 -17.61
C THR A 39 0.60 35.74 -16.69
N GLY A 40 -0.35 34.89 -16.30
CA GLY A 40 -0.17 33.77 -15.37
C GLY A 40 -1.38 32.84 -15.36
N PRO A 41 -1.32 31.69 -14.68
CA PRO A 41 -2.12 30.47 -14.95
C PRO A 41 -3.61 30.52 -14.56
N LEU A 42 -4.20 31.72 -14.49
CA LEU A 42 -5.60 31.97 -14.14
C LEU A 42 -6.37 32.73 -15.24
N ALA A 43 -5.80 32.86 -16.44
CA ALA A 43 -6.49 33.39 -17.61
C ALA A 43 -7.54 32.39 -18.13
N GLY A 44 -8.72 32.38 -17.52
CA GLY A 44 -9.83 31.52 -17.94
C GLY A 44 -11.11 31.57 -17.11
N LEU A 45 -11.10 32.27 -15.97
CA LEU A 45 -12.31 32.44 -15.15
C LEU A 45 -12.87 33.85 -15.35
N SER A 46 -13.59 34.04 -16.45
CA SER A 46 -14.38 35.26 -16.70
C SER A 46 -15.65 35.26 -15.84
N SER A 47 -15.80 36.30 -15.02
CA SER A 47 -16.98 36.60 -14.21
C SER A 47 -18.20 37.02 -15.04
N GLY A 48 -19.38 36.51 -14.68
CA GLY A 48 -20.71 37.01 -15.04
C GLY A 48 -21.55 37.29 -13.78
N PRO A 49 -22.66 38.05 -13.85
CA PRO A 49 -22.74 39.32 -13.12
C PRO A 49 -23.43 39.30 -11.76
N VAL A 50 -22.93 40.23 -10.95
CA VAL A 50 -23.46 40.93 -9.77
C VAL A 50 -24.99 40.97 -9.68
N LEU A 51 -25.54 40.51 -8.56
CA LEU A 51 -26.80 41.03 -8.00
C LEU A 51 -26.57 41.60 -6.60
N ARG A 52 -27.01 42.85 -6.49
CA ARG A 52 -26.85 43.81 -5.40
C ARG A 52 -28.08 43.68 -4.49
N GLY A 53 -27.89 43.45 -3.18
CA GLY A 53 -29.00 43.22 -2.25
C GLY A 53 -28.68 43.57 -0.78
N ARG A 54 -28.44 44.85 -0.53
CA ARG A 54 -28.75 45.67 0.65
C ARG A 54 -28.94 45.00 2.05
N ARG A 55 -28.10 45.45 3.00
CA ARG A 55 -28.24 45.34 4.47
C ARG A 55 -29.58 45.85 5.02
N ALA A 56 -30.10 45.21 6.06
CA ALA A 56 -30.69 45.85 7.26
C ALA A 56 -30.88 44.81 8.40
N PRO A 57 -31.03 45.23 9.67
CA PRO A 57 -30.40 44.58 10.82
C PRO A 57 -31.35 43.86 11.79
N SER A 58 -30.71 43.10 12.68
CA SER A 58 -31.21 42.47 13.90
C SER A 58 -32.22 43.25 14.75
N SER A 59 -33.22 42.55 15.30
CA SER A 59 -33.74 42.84 16.63
C SER A 59 -34.20 41.56 17.36
N ARG A 60 -33.61 41.36 18.54
CA ARG A 60 -33.89 40.33 19.56
C ARG A 60 -34.83 40.91 20.62
N ARG A 61 -35.94 40.23 20.95
CA ARG A 61 -36.63 40.20 22.27
C ARG A 61 -37.77 39.15 22.19
N VAL A 62 -37.71 37.97 22.83
CA VAL A 62 -37.82 37.60 24.28
C VAL A 62 -39.27 37.45 24.75
N THR A 63 -39.60 36.20 25.13
CA THR A 63 -40.63 35.66 26.10
C THR A 63 -42.12 35.83 25.76
N THR A 64 -43.07 34.91 25.98
CA THR A 64 -43.22 33.82 26.99
C THR A 64 -44.50 33.00 26.72
N GLY A 65 -44.47 31.69 27.04
CA GLY A 65 -45.61 30.85 27.50
C GLY A 65 -46.59 30.30 26.46
N LYS A 66 -47.31 29.19 26.66
CA LYS A 66 -47.34 28.08 27.63
C LYS A 66 -48.44 27.13 27.08
N ASN A 67 -48.21 25.81 27.04
CA ASN A 67 -49.21 24.70 27.16
C ASN A 67 -50.35 24.61 26.09
N ASP A 68 -50.89 23.48 25.60
CA ASP A 68 -51.08 22.11 26.07
C ASP A 68 -51.32 21.11 24.90
N ALA A 69 -51.03 19.85 25.19
CA ALA A 69 -51.76 18.61 24.88
C ALA A 69 -52.08 18.11 23.44
N GLU A 70 -51.59 16.88 23.26
CA GLU A 70 -52.31 15.67 22.82
C GLU A 70 -52.32 15.20 21.35
N ALA A 71 -52.13 13.88 21.27
CA ALA A 71 -51.94 13.04 20.11
C ALA A 71 -53.25 12.69 19.40
N SER A 72 -53.19 12.45 18.09
CA SER A 72 -53.81 11.26 17.49
C SER A 72 -53.31 11.01 16.05
N HIS A 73 -53.39 9.74 15.70
CA HIS A 73 -52.89 8.96 14.57
C HIS A 73 -53.18 9.42 13.12
N GLY A 74 -52.26 9.01 12.23
CA GLY A 74 -52.57 7.95 11.25
C GLY A 74 -52.87 8.37 9.81
N GLY A 75 -52.04 7.89 8.87
CA GLY A 75 -52.29 7.92 7.42
C GLY A 75 -50.99 8.06 6.62
N SER A 76 -50.27 6.96 6.39
CA SER A 76 -50.33 6.16 5.15
C SER A 76 -50.01 6.96 3.88
N HIS A 77 -48.74 6.91 3.44
CA HIS A 77 -48.39 6.97 2.02
C HIS A 77 -47.32 5.92 1.72
N ARG A 78 -47.82 4.78 1.24
CA ARG A 78 -47.11 3.78 0.44
C ARG A 78 -46.87 4.39 -0.95
N SER A 79 -45.67 4.28 -1.48
CA SER A 79 -45.42 4.46 -2.92
C SER A 79 -44.36 3.46 -3.35
N GLU A 80 -44.87 2.38 -3.94
CA GLU A 80 -44.15 1.47 -4.80
C GLU A 80 -43.83 2.18 -6.11
N SER A 81 -42.58 2.12 -6.56
CA SER A 81 -42.27 1.88 -7.98
C SER A 81 -40.78 1.61 -8.13
N SER A 82 -40.45 0.37 -8.40
CA SER A 82 -39.14 -0.05 -8.86
C SER A 82 -39.38 -1.18 -9.85
N GLN A 83 -39.26 -0.90 -11.14
CA GLN A 83 -38.80 -1.87 -12.14
C GLN A 83 -38.68 -1.22 -13.52
N SER A 84 -37.52 -1.49 -14.15
CA SER A 84 -37.23 -1.51 -15.59
C SER A 84 -37.24 -0.17 -16.33
N SER A 85 -36.54 0.06 -17.43
CA SER A 85 -35.35 -0.49 -18.12
C SER A 85 -35.16 0.42 -19.35
N HIS A 86 -33.93 0.55 -19.84
CA HIS A 86 -33.57 1.01 -21.19
C HIS A 86 -34.06 2.39 -21.69
N SER A 87 -33.12 3.33 -21.85
CA SER A 87 -32.87 4.02 -23.13
C SER A 87 -31.81 5.09 -22.96
N SER A 88 -30.72 4.99 -23.71
CA SER A 88 -29.84 6.12 -23.99
C SER A 88 -29.47 6.01 -25.46
N ALA A 89 -30.30 6.63 -26.31
CA ALA A 89 -29.92 7.04 -27.65
C ALA A 89 -28.79 8.08 -27.49
N SER A 90 -27.58 7.82 -27.98
CA SER A 90 -27.17 7.90 -29.39
C SER A 90 -27.45 9.28 -29.97
N THR A 91 -26.44 10.16 -29.88
CA THR A 91 -26.30 11.28 -30.79
C THR A 91 -25.00 11.10 -31.56
N ASP A 92 -25.19 10.89 -32.87
CA ASP A 92 -24.19 10.76 -33.92
C ASP A 92 -23.32 12.03 -34.07
N ALA A 93 -22.04 11.82 -34.34
CA ALA A 93 -21.22 12.69 -35.17
C ALA A 93 -20.13 11.84 -35.83
N THR A 94 -20.41 11.45 -37.06
CA THR A 94 -19.60 10.64 -37.97
C THR A 94 -18.39 11.41 -38.51
N PHE A 95 -17.22 10.79 -38.46
CA PHE A 95 -16.14 11.01 -39.44
C PHE A 95 -15.60 9.65 -39.88
N TYR A 96 -15.66 9.42 -41.19
CA TYR A 96 -15.30 8.18 -41.88
C TYR A 96 -13.80 8.16 -42.22
N THR A 97 -13.13 7.03 -42.04
CA THR A 97 -11.99 6.56 -42.85
C THR A 97 -11.80 5.05 -42.65
N PRO A 98 -11.33 4.29 -43.67
CA PRO A 98 -11.71 2.90 -43.89
C PRO A 98 -10.90 1.91 -43.06
N GLN A 99 -11.62 0.94 -42.48
CA GLN A 99 -11.08 -0.18 -41.74
C GLN A 99 -10.79 -1.34 -42.71
N ALA A 100 -9.52 -1.68 -42.90
CA ALA A 100 -9.13 -2.95 -43.50
C ALA A 100 -9.40 -4.06 -42.48
N SER A 101 -10.31 -4.95 -42.83
CA SER A 101 -10.80 -6.07 -42.08
C SER A 101 -9.78 -7.22 -42.01
N LEU A 102 -9.52 -7.70 -40.79
CA LEU A 102 -9.18 -9.10 -40.55
C LEU A 102 -10.01 -9.56 -39.35
N ALA A 103 -10.86 -10.53 -39.62
CA ALA A 103 -12.04 -10.90 -38.85
C ALA A 103 -11.71 -11.48 -37.47
N SER A 104 -12.45 -11.02 -36.48
CA SER A 104 -12.72 -11.74 -35.23
C SER A 104 -13.75 -12.84 -35.50
N SER A 105 -13.39 -14.09 -35.23
CA SER A 105 -14.34 -15.17 -35.00
C SER A 105 -14.16 -15.68 -33.59
N ASP A 106 -15.05 -15.23 -32.70
CA ASP A 106 -15.44 -15.97 -31.51
C ASP A 106 -16.36 -17.10 -31.97
N LEU A 107 -15.92 -18.34 -31.80
CA LEU A 107 -16.77 -19.52 -31.71
C LEU A 107 -16.13 -20.48 -30.70
N ASP A 108 -16.88 -20.78 -29.64
CA ASP A 108 -16.58 -21.80 -28.63
C ASP A 108 -16.26 -23.15 -29.28
N GLU A 109 -15.07 -23.69 -29.00
CA GLU A 109 -14.86 -25.14 -28.88
C GLU A 109 -13.86 -25.45 -27.75
N PRO A 110 -14.09 -26.51 -26.95
CA PRO A 110 -13.34 -26.76 -25.74
C PRO A 110 -12.19 -27.73 -25.97
N HIS A 111 -10.94 -27.27 -26.10
CA HIS A 111 -9.79 -28.18 -25.95
C HIS A 111 -8.50 -27.52 -25.43
N ALA A 112 -7.96 -28.20 -24.41
CA ALA A 112 -6.60 -28.16 -23.86
C ALA A 112 -6.15 -26.88 -23.15
N LEU A 113 -5.91 -27.02 -21.84
CA LEU A 113 -5.13 -26.11 -20.99
C LEU A 113 -3.73 -25.92 -21.59
N ALA A 114 -3.58 -25.01 -22.55
CA ALA A 114 -2.31 -24.41 -22.87
C ALA A 114 -1.83 -23.72 -21.59
N ALA A 115 -0.72 -24.21 -21.02
CA ALA A 115 -0.12 -23.61 -19.84
C ALA A 115 0.00 -22.10 -20.07
N ALA A 116 -0.73 -21.30 -19.28
CA ALA A 116 -0.73 -19.86 -19.40
C ALA A 116 0.72 -19.37 -19.44
N ALA A 117 1.12 -18.74 -20.55
CA ALA A 117 2.51 -18.35 -20.78
C ALA A 117 3.07 -17.60 -19.57
N THR A 118 4.24 -18.03 -19.11
CA THR A 118 4.91 -17.43 -17.94
C THR A 118 5.13 -15.94 -18.15
N TYR A 119 5.24 -15.17 -17.07
CA TYR A 119 5.49 -13.72 -17.16
C TYR A 119 6.72 -13.40 -18.03
N ALA A 120 7.80 -14.17 -17.89
CA ALA A 120 9.02 -14.00 -18.68
C ALA A 120 8.79 -14.24 -20.19
N GLN A 121 7.99 -15.26 -20.54
CA GLN A 121 7.62 -15.52 -21.94
C GLN A 121 6.77 -14.39 -22.51
N ARG A 122 5.81 -13.88 -21.73
CA ARG A 122 4.96 -12.75 -22.15
C ARG A 122 5.76 -11.46 -22.30
N SER A 123 6.72 -11.18 -21.42
CA SER A 123 7.62 -10.02 -21.56
C SER A 123 8.53 -10.13 -22.78
N ALA A 124 9.10 -11.31 -23.05
CA ALA A 124 9.95 -11.52 -24.21
C ALA A 124 9.17 -11.41 -25.53
N ALA A 125 7.95 -11.97 -25.57
CA ALA A 125 7.07 -11.86 -26.73
C ALA A 125 6.64 -10.40 -26.99
N ALA A 126 6.27 -9.66 -25.94
CA ALA A 126 5.92 -8.25 -26.03
C ALA A 126 7.12 -7.40 -26.53
N ALA A 127 8.32 -7.67 -26.04
CA ALA A 127 9.53 -6.99 -26.47
C ALA A 127 9.83 -7.25 -27.94
N THR A 128 9.74 -8.51 -28.36
CA THR A 128 9.98 -8.90 -29.75
C THR A 128 8.96 -8.23 -30.69
N ALA A 129 7.68 -8.24 -30.33
CA ALA A 129 6.62 -7.62 -31.11
C ALA A 129 6.80 -6.10 -31.24
N LEU A 130 7.12 -5.41 -30.14
CA LEU A 130 7.38 -3.98 -30.17
C LEU A 130 8.62 -3.67 -31.00
N LYS A 131 9.76 -4.32 -30.75
CA LYS A 131 10.97 -4.11 -31.56
C LYS A 131 10.74 -4.33 -33.05
N ALA A 132 9.94 -5.33 -33.43
CA ALA A 132 9.54 -5.55 -34.82
C ALA A 132 8.69 -4.39 -35.37
N GLN A 133 7.74 -3.88 -34.58
CA GLN A 133 6.94 -2.71 -34.94
C GLN A 133 7.81 -1.45 -35.14
N LEU A 134 8.79 -1.21 -34.28
CA LEU A 134 9.75 -0.09 -34.42
C LEU A 134 10.49 -0.19 -35.75
N ARG A 135 11.08 -1.35 -36.05
CA ARG A 135 11.83 -1.58 -37.28
C ARG A 135 10.95 -1.46 -38.53
N ALA A 136 9.74 -2.00 -38.50
CA ALA A 136 8.80 -1.88 -39.61
C ALA A 136 8.43 -0.42 -39.88
N ARG A 137 8.16 0.36 -38.83
CA ARG A 137 7.83 1.80 -38.97
C ARG A 137 9.00 2.60 -39.51
N LEU A 138 10.20 2.37 -38.97
CA LEU A 138 11.41 3.06 -39.42
C LEU A 138 11.81 2.63 -40.85
N GLY A 139 11.53 1.38 -41.23
CA GLY A 139 11.73 0.85 -42.58
C GLY A 139 10.77 1.43 -43.62
N ASN A 140 9.56 1.85 -43.21
CA ASN A 140 8.60 2.51 -44.10
C ASN A 140 8.96 3.96 -44.44
N LEU A 141 9.88 4.58 -43.70
CA LEU A 141 10.36 5.94 -43.98
C LEU A 141 11.54 5.89 -44.97
N HIS A 142 11.53 6.77 -45.96
CA HIS A 142 12.59 6.87 -46.96
C HIS A 142 13.78 7.68 -46.42
N PHE A 143 15.02 7.34 -46.79
CA PHE A 143 16.16 8.18 -46.42
C PHE A 143 16.13 9.49 -47.20
N ALA A 144 16.31 10.62 -46.52
CA ALA A 144 16.44 11.93 -47.17
C ALA A 144 17.65 11.97 -48.11
N GLU A 145 18.76 11.37 -47.67
CA GLU A 145 19.96 11.09 -48.47
C GLU A 145 20.38 9.67 -48.12
N HIS A 146 20.35 8.75 -49.09
CA HIS A 146 20.71 7.36 -48.85
C HIS A 146 22.23 7.18 -49.01
N SER A 147 22.90 6.69 -47.97
CA SER A 147 24.33 6.36 -47.98
C SER A 147 24.62 5.24 -46.98
N ASP A 148 25.75 4.54 -47.19
CA ASP A 148 26.22 3.49 -46.28
C ASP A 148 26.39 4.04 -44.84
N GLU A 149 26.86 5.29 -44.71
CA GLU A 149 26.98 5.96 -43.40
C GLU A 149 25.61 6.15 -42.71
N GLN A 150 24.55 6.47 -43.46
CA GLN A 150 23.20 6.59 -42.89
C GLN A 150 22.63 5.24 -42.44
N GLU A 151 23.00 4.14 -43.10
CA GLU A 151 22.61 2.79 -42.67
C GLU A 151 23.33 2.37 -41.38
N GLU A 152 24.62 2.67 -41.25
CA GLU A 152 25.39 2.43 -40.02
C GLU A 152 24.84 3.25 -38.83
N LEU A 153 24.53 4.52 -39.07
CA LEU A 153 23.93 5.40 -38.07
C LEU A 153 22.52 4.91 -37.66
N GLN A 154 21.74 4.40 -38.62
CA GLN A 154 20.46 3.76 -38.32
C GLN A 154 20.63 2.52 -37.44
N ALA A 155 21.62 1.66 -37.71
CA ALA A 155 21.88 0.47 -36.91
C ALA A 155 22.26 0.83 -35.46
N ALA A 156 23.11 1.85 -35.28
CA ALA A 156 23.45 2.37 -33.96
C ALA A 156 22.23 2.94 -33.21
N TYR A 157 21.35 3.67 -33.91
CA TYR A 157 20.08 4.16 -33.35
C TYR A 157 19.16 3.02 -32.91
N LEU A 158 18.99 2.01 -33.76
CA LEU A 158 18.13 0.85 -33.48
C LEU A 158 18.63 0.04 -32.28
N GLN A 159 19.95 -0.13 -32.12
CA GLN A 159 20.51 -0.79 -30.94
C GLN A 159 20.18 -0.03 -29.64
N TRP A 160 20.30 1.30 -29.66
CA TRP A 160 19.90 2.14 -28.53
C TRP A 160 18.39 2.02 -28.27
N ALA A 161 17.55 2.10 -29.31
CA ALA A 161 16.10 2.06 -29.17
C ALA A 161 15.60 0.68 -28.69
N ASP A 162 16.20 -0.42 -29.15
CA ASP A 162 15.91 -1.78 -28.68
C ASP A 162 16.13 -1.91 -27.17
N ALA A 163 17.22 -1.35 -26.65
CA ALA A 163 17.51 -1.36 -25.20
C ALA A 163 16.45 -0.57 -24.41
N ARG A 164 15.97 0.56 -24.95
CA ARG A 164 14.91 1.36 -24.32
C ARG A 164 13.56 0.64 -24.30
N VAL A 165 13.25 -0.13 -25.34
CA VAL A 165 12.04 -0.98 -25.37
C VAL A 165 12.11 -2.05 -24.28
N ASP A 166 13.25 -2.71 -24.10
CA ASP A 166 13.43 -3.71 -23.05
C ASP A 166 13.27 -3.09 -21.65
N GLU A 167 13.87 -1.92 -21.40
CA GLU A 167 13.75 -1.19 -20.14
C GLU A 167 12.29 -0.78 -19.85
N ARG A 168 11.57 -0.26 -20.85
CA ARG A 168 10.16 0.14 -20.71
C ARG A 168 9.27 -1.06 -20.44
N ILE A 169 9.51 -2.22 -21.07
CA ILE A 169 8.74 -3.44 -20.80
C ILE A 169 9.07 -4.01 -19.42
N ALA A 170 10.33 -3.96 -18.98
CA ALA A 170 10.72 -4.35 -17.64
C ALA A 170 10.05 -3.47 -16.57
N ALA A 171 9.92 -2.18 -16.83
CA ALA A 171 9.33 -1.19 -15.92
C ALA A 171 7.79 -1.24 -15.86
N PHE A 172 7.12 -1.23 -17.01
CA PHE A 172 5.66 -1.23 -17.07
C PHE A 172 5.06 -2.63 -16.96
N GLY A 173 5.76 -3.64 -17.47
CA GLY A 173 5.26 -5.02 -17.61
C GLY A 173 4.61 -5.28 -18.97
N PRO A 174 4.48 -6.57 -19.35
CA PRO A 174 3.97 -6.98 -20.67
C PRO A 174 2.51 -6.57 -20.91
N ASP A 175 1.70 -6.49 -19.85
CA ASP A 175 0.25 -6.27 -19.95
C ASP A 175 -0.16 -4.80 -19.71
N ALA A 176 0.82 -3.91 -19.50
CA ALA A 176 0.57 -2.51 -19.12
C ALA A 176 0.24 -1.59 -20.31
N GLY A 177 0.28 -2.12 -21.53
CA GLY A 177 -0.18 -1.39 -22.73
C GLY A 177 0.79 -0.32 -23.23
N TYR A 178 2.10 -0.48 -22.97
CA TYR A 178 3.13 0.29 -23.66
C TYR A 178 3.08 0.00 -25.17
N GLN A 179 3.15 1.06 -25.96
CA GLN A 179 3.13 1.02 -27.42
C GLN A 179 4.32 1.85 -27.93
N ILE A 180 4.85 1.54 -29.10
CA ILE A 180 5.90 2.39 -29.68
C ILE A 180 5.31 3.65 -30.30
N VAL A 181 4.08 3.61 -30.82
CA VAL A 181 3.43 4.77 -31.43
C VAL A 181 2.09 5.00 -30.78
N GLY A 182 1.86 6.23 -30.32
CA GLY A 182 0.61 6.65 -29.68
C GLY A 182 0.63 6.57 -28.16
N ASP A 183 -0.26 7.31 -27.52
CA ASP A 183 -0.29 7.44 -26.05
C ASP A 183 -0.50 6.10 -25.35
N MET A 184 0.25 5.88 -24.27
CA MET A 184 0.12 4.68 -23.46
C MET A 184 -1.26 4.61 -22.80
N LYS A 185 -1.83 3.41 -22.67
CA LYS A 185 -3.09 3.24 -21.94
C LYS A 185 -2.89 3.56 -20.46
N THR A 186 -3.84 4.29 -19.88
CA THR A 186 -3.85 4.58 -18.45
C THR A 186 -4.18 3.32 -17.65
N ALA A 187 -3.82 3.31 -16.36
CA ALA A 187 -4.22 2.22 -15.47
C ALA A 187 -5.76 2.12 -15.33
N GLY A 188 -6.45 3.27 -15.30
CA GLY A 188 -7.91 3.36 -15.33
C GLY A 188 -8.59 2.50 -14.26
N ALA A 189 -9.63 1.75 -14.67
CA ALA A 189 -10.42 0.91 -13.76
C ALA A 189 -9.62 -0.20 -13.05
N LYS A 190 -8.48 -0.65 -13.61
CA LYS A 190 -7.62 -1.66 -12.97
C LYS A 190 -7.02 -1.17 -11.65
N ALA A 191 -6.95 0.15 -11.46
CA ALA A 191 -6.43 0.77 -10.25
C ALA A 191 -7.46 0.88 -9.11
N ALA A 192 -8.76 0.61 -9.34
CA ALA A 192 -9.80 0.86 -8.35
C ALA A 192 -9.57 0.13 -7.01
N TRP A 193 -9.16 -1.13 -7.06
CA TRP A 193 -8.87 -1.93 -5.86
C TRP A 193 -7.60 -1.48 -5.12
N PRO A 194 -6.45 -1.26 -5.80
CA PRO A 194 -5.29 -0.58 -5.21
C PRO A 194 -5.60 0.79 -4.58
N ILE A 195 -6.41 1.61 -5.24
CA ILE A 195 -6.85 2.92 -4.73
C ILE A 195 -7.65 2.73 -3.43
N ALA A 196 -8.62 1.82 -3.41
CA ALA A 196 -9.43 1.54 -2.23
C ALA A 196 -8.56 1.09 -1.02
N TYR A 197 -7.54 0.26 -1.27
CA TYR A 197 -6.59 -0.14 -0.25
C TYR A 197 -5.77 1.03 0.31
N GLU A 198 -5.22 1.88 -0.56
CA GLU A 198 -4.46 3.06 -0.12
C GLU A 198 -5.35 4.07 0.62
N CYS A 199 -6.61 4.21 0.23
CA CYS A 199 -7.61 4.98 0.97
C CYS A 199 -7.86 4.42 2.37
N LEU A 200 -8.06 3.10 2.51
CA LEU A 200 -8.21 2.45 3.80
C LEU A 200 -6.97 2.66 4.69
N ARG A 201 -5.78 2.53 4.09
CA ARG A 201 -4.50 2.79 4.76
C ARG A 201 -4.41 4.24 5.26
N ALA A 202 -4.78 5.22 4.43
CA ALA A 202 -4.81 6.63 4.81
C ALA A 202 -5.84 6.91 5.91
N PHE A 203 -7.01 6.28 5.85
CA PHE A 203 -8.03 6.36 6.90
C PHE A 203 -7.48 5.90 8.26
N VAL A 204 -6.83 4.73 8.30
CA VAL A 204 -6.25 4.17 9.52
C VAL A 204 -5.16 5.08 10.10
N ILE A 205 -4.26 5.58 9.26
CA ILE A 205 -3.20 6.50 9.70
C ILE A 205 -3.79 7.81 10.26
N GLY A 206 -4.78 8.38 9.57
CA GLY A 206 -5.43 9.63 9.98
C GLY A 206 -6.27 9.47 11.26
N SER A 207 -7.01 8.37 11.38
CA SER A 207 -7.92 8.13 12.51
C SER A 207 -7.22 7.75 13.82
N MET A 208 -6.03 7.14 13.76
CA MET A 208 -5.35 6.65 14.96
C MET A 208 -4.45 7.70 15.64
N ARG A 209 -3.76 8.57 14.89
CA ARG A 209 -2.74 9.44 15.50
C ARG A 209 -3.33 10.70 16.16
N THR A 210 -3.80 11.63 15.36
CA THR A 210 -4.23 12.97 15.81
C THR A 210 -5.50 12.94 16.67
N PRO A 211 -6.56 12.17 16.33
CA PRO A 211 -7.80 12.10 17.12
C PRO A 211 -7.59 11.69 18.57
N PHE A 212 -6.76 10.69 18.82
CA PHE A 212 -6.46 10.20 20.17
C PHE A 212 -5.62 11.19 20.96
N GLY A 213 -4.67 11.87 20.32
CA GLY A 213 -3.94 12.97 20.94
C GLY A 213 -4.85 14.12 21.35
N LEU A 214 -5.79 14.52 20.48
CA LEU A 214 -6.76 15.58 20.78
C LEU A 214 -7.70 15.19 21.93
N ALA A 215 -8.20 13.95 21.94
CA ALA A 215 -9.08 13.46 23.01
C ALA A 215 -8.37 13.39 24.36
N ALA A 216 -7.13 12.90 24.40
CA ALA A 216 -6.33 12.85 25.63
C ALA A 216 -6.01 14.26 26.17
N GLY A 217 -5.65 15.19 25.28
CA GLY A 217 -5.45 16.59 25.65
C GLY A 217 -6.71 17.24 26.22
N ALA A 218 -7.85 17.08 25.53
CA ALA A 218 -9.13 17.65 25.98
C ALA A 218 -9.61 17.08 27.31
N ALA A 219 -9.47 15.77 27.54
CA ALA A 219 -9.83 15.14 28.81
C ALA A 219 -8.96 15.66 29.97
N TYR A 220 -7.67 15.88 29.71
CA TYR A 220 -6.73 16.40 30.70
C TYR A 220 -6.95 17.88 31.01
N ASP A 221 -7.20 18.71 30.00
CA ASP A 221 -7.61 20.11 30.19
C ASP A 221 -8.90 20.22 30.98
N GLY A 222 -9.90 19.37 30.65
CA GLY A 222 -11.20 19.36 31.32
C GLY A 222 -11.15 18.94 32.80
N ALA A 223 -10.09 18.24 33.21
CA ALA A 223 -9.87 17.84 34.61
C ALA A 223 -9.17 18.92 35.46
N ARG A 224 -8.83 20.08 34.86
CA ARG A 224 -8.05 21.14 35.51
C ARG A 224 -8.77 22.48 35.53
N ALA A 225 -8.29 23.37 36.39
CA ALA A 225 -8.76 24.75 36.42
C ALA A 225 -8.52 25.43 35.05
N PRO A 226 -9.49 26.19 34.52
CA PRO A 226 -9.33 26.97 33.30
C PRO A 226 -8.10 27.88 33.39
N GLY A 227 -7.21 27.81 32.40
CA GLY A 227 -5.96 28.59 32.39
C GLY A 227 -4.72 27.86 32.96
N SER A 228 -4.83 26.58 33.32
CA SER A 228 -3.67 25.75 33.68
C SER A 228 -2.70 25.52 32.49
N GLU A 229 -1.45 25.14 32.78
CA GLU A 229 -0.31 25.15 31.84
C GLU A 229 -0.54 24.37 30.52
N THR A 230 -0.65 25.10 29.42
CA THR A 230 -0.81 24.57 28.04
C THR A 230 0.29 23.60 27.57
N LEU A 231 1.47 23.66 28.19
CA LEU A 231 2.60 22.78 27.86
C LEU A 231 2.35 21.33 28.28
N SER A 232 1.77 21.14 29.46
CA SER A 232 1.50 19.80 30.01
C SER A 232 0.43 19.05 29.21
N THR A 233 -0.61 19.75 28.78
CA THR A 233 -1.66 19.22 27.89
C THR A 233 -1.10 18.86 26.52
N THR A 234 -0.26 19.73 25.95
CA THR A 234 0.37 19.49 24.64
C THR A 234 1.32 18.29 24.71
N ALA A 235 2.04 18.11 25.81
CA ALA A 235 2.88 16.96 26.06
C ALA A 235 2.06 15.66 26.17
N LEU A 236 0.96 15.66 26.92
CA LEU A 236 0.08 14.48 27.04
C LEU A 236 -0.59 14.15 25.70
N SER A 237 -1.06 15.16 24.97
CA SER A 237 -1.62 15.01 23.63
C SER A 237 -0.61 14.38 22.67
N GLY A 238 0.63 14.86 22.69
CA GLY A 238 1.73 14.31 21.89
C GLY A 238 2.10 12.89 22.29
N ALA A 239 2.10 12.58 23.59
CA ALA A 239 2.35 11.25 24.12
C ALA A 239 1.28 10.23 23.67
N ALA A 240 0.00 10.57 23.80
CA ALA A 240 -1.11 9.72 23.36
C ALA A 240 -1.11 9.53 21.84
N ALA A 241 -0.89 10.60 21.06
CA ALA A 241 -0.72 10.53 19.61
C ALA A 241 0.49 9.64 19.23
N GLY A 242 1.58 9.73 19.99
CA GLY A 242 2.77 8.91 19.82
C GLY A 242 2.51 7.43 20.04
N LEU A 243 1.81 7.06 21.13
CA LEU A 243 1.43 5.66 21.39
C LEU A 243 0.58 5.09 20.24
N MET A 244 -0.44 5.83 19.82
CA MET A 244 -1.32 5.36 18.75
C MET A 244 -0.63 5.34 17.38
N SER A 245 0.28 6.27 17.14
CA SER A 245 1.17 6.24 15.98
C SER A 245 2.09 5.02 15.99
N TYR A 246 2.64 4.63 17.14
CA TYR A 246 3.44 3.42 17.25
C TYR A 246 2.60 2.17 16.90
N ILE A 247 1.39 2.04 17.46
CA ILE A 247 0.48 0.93 17.14
C ILE A 247 0.14 0.91 15.64
N SER A 248 -0.20 2.06 15.07
CA SER A 248 -0.55 2.18 13.65
C SER A 248 0.65 1.86 12.74
N ASP A 249 1.76 2.58 12.90
CA ASP A 249 2.92 2.51 11.99
C ASP A 249 3.77 1.24 12.17
N THR A 250 3.77 0.62 13.35
CA THR A 250 4.65 -0.52 13.66
C THR A 250 3.91 -1.86 13.63
N LEU A 251 2.61 -1.86 13.94
CA LEU A 251 1.83 -3.11 14.03
C LEU A 251 0.81 -3.19 12.90
N LEU A 252 -0.12 -2.24 12.83
CA LEU A 252 -1.30 -2.36 11.96
C LEU A 252 -0.98 -2.17 10.48
N ILE A 253 -0.28 -1.09 10.10
CA ILE A 253 0.08 -0.80 8.71
C ILE A 253 1.02 -1.88 8.15
N PRO A 254 2.08 -2.32 8.88
CA PRO A 254 2.90 -3.43 8.42
C PRO A 254 2.13 -4.75 8.29
N ALA A 255 1.17 -5.04 9.19
CA ALA A 255 0.31 -6.21 9.09
C ALA A 255 -0.58 -6.14 7.84
N MET A 256 -1.24 -5.01 7.59
CA MET A 256 -2.02 -4.77 6.37
C MET A 256 -1.14 -4.94 5.13
N ASP A 257 0.05 -4.35 5.12
CA ASP A 257 0.97 -4.44 3.98
C ASP A 257 1.45 -5.87 3.71
N ARG A 258 1.63 -6.67 4.76
CA ARG A 258 1.98 -8.10 4.64
C ARG A 258 0.83 -8.90 4.05
N ARG A 259 -0.39 -8.73 4.56
CA ARG A 259 -1.56 -9.46 4.05
C ARG A 259 -1.92 -9.02 2.62
N ALA A 260 -1.76 -7.74 2.30
CA ALA A 260 -1.90 -7.24 0.93
C ALA A 260 -0.88 -7.88 -0.03
N ARG A 261 0.37 -8.07 0.39
CA ARG A 261 1.38 -8.78 -0.40
C ARG A 261 1.04 -10.25 -0.61
N VAL A 262 0.56 -10.92 0.43
CA VAL A 262 0.11 -12.32 0.38
C VAL A 262 -1.07 -12.48 -0.59
N ALA A 263 -2.01 -11.53 -0.58
CA ALA A 263 -3.10 -11.46 -1.55
C ALA A 263 -2.65 -11.06 -2.97
N ASN A 264 -1.36 -10.73 -3.18
CA ASN A 264 -0.82 -10.21 -4.43
C ASN A 264 -1.54 -8.93 -4.93
N LEU A 265 -1.81 -8.00 -4.01
CA LEU A 265 -2.44 -6.72 -4.31
C LEU A 265 -1.48 -5.82 -5.12
N PRO A 266 -1.88 -5.33 -6.32
CA PRO A 266 -1.08 -4.37 -7.07
C PRO A 266 -0.96 -3.03 -6.33
N ARG A 267 0.16 -2.33 -6.50
CA ARG A 267 0.35 -0.97 -5.98
C ARG A 267 0.99 -0.07 -7.02
N PHE A 268 0.69 1.22 -6.94
CA PHE A 268 1.39 2.20 -7.75
C PHE A 268 2.85 2.31 -7.33
N GLN A 269 3.74 2.09 -8.27
CA GLN A 269 5.17 2.29 -8.15
C GLN A 269 5.59 3.36 -9.15
N ALA A 270 6.31 4.38 -8.67
CA ALA A 270 6.88 5.40 -9.55
C ALA A 270 7.90 4.74 -10.50
N ILE A 271 7.77 5.03 -11.79
CA ILE A 271 8.74 4.61 -12.79
C ILE A 271 9.97 5.50 -12.67
N ASP A 272 11.16 4.91 -12.83
CA ASP A 272 12.40 5.69 -12.84
C ASP A 272 12.31 6.77 -13.94
N PRO A 273 12.51 8.07 -13.61
CA PRO A 273 12.55 9.15 -14.58
C PRO A 273 13.49 8.88 -15.75
N LYS A 274 14.56 8.09 -15.56
CA LYS A 274 15.48 7.70 -16.65
C LYS A 274 14.86 6.75 -17.68
N ILE A 275 13.87 5.94 -17.29
CA ILE A 275 13.17 5.02 -18.21
C ILE A 275 12.13 5.80 -19.04
N LEU A 276 11.55 6.83 -18.42
CA LEU A 276 10.64 7.75 -19.09
C LEU A 276 11.44 8.62 -20.07
N VAL A 277 12.38 9.41 -19.56
CA VAL A 277 13.27 10.28 -20.33
C VAL A 277 14.67 9.66 -20.36
N PRO A 278 15.00 8.85 -21.40
CA PRO A 278 16.28 8.16 -21.49
C PRO A 278 17.46 9.11 -21.75
N ASP A 279 18.67 8.58 -21.57
CA ASP A 279 19.87 9.30 -21.98
C ASP A 279 19.82 9.49 -23.51
N PRO A 280 20.31 10.63 -24.02
CA PRO A 280 20.18 10.96 -25.43
C PRO A 280 20.80 9.87 -26.31
N PRO A 281 20.22 9.61 -27.49
CA PRO A 281 20.73 8.59 -28.38
C PRO A 281 22.13 8.98 -28.89
N PRO A 282 23.00 8.00 -29.23
CA PRO A 282 24.30 8.28 -29.84
C PRO A 282 24.19 8.95 -31.22
N VAL A 283 23.00 8.87 -31.82
CA VAL A 283 22.65 9.41 -33.14
C VAL A 283 21.25 10.01 -33.04
N LEU A 284 21.05 11.21 -33.56
CA LEU A 284 19.74 11.88 -33.56
C LEU A 284 18.96 11.47 -34.80
N LEU A 285 17.71 11.05 -34.61
CA LEU A 285 16.75 10.80 -35.68
C LEU A 285 15.95 12.07 -35.94
N LYS A 286 16.00 12.57 -37.18
CA LYS A 286 15.10 13.62 -37.67
C LYS A 286 14.15 13.02 -38.70
N VAL A 287 12.85 13.17 -38.47
CA VAL A 287 11.80 12.77 -39.41
C VAL A 287 11.16 14.03 -39.97
N ASP A 288 11.38 14.28 -41.26
CA ASP A 288 10.80 15.39 -42.02
C ASP A 288 9.74 14.81 -42.99
N GLY A 289 8.49 14.74 -42.53
CA GLY A 289 7.41 14.11 -43.30
C GLY A 289 7.62 12.60 -43.45
N GLU A 290 7.80 12.11 -44.69
CA GLU A 290 8.07 10.70 -44.99
C GLU A 290 9.57 10.38 -45.06
N SER A 291 10.44 11.39 -44.86
CA SER A 291 11.89 11.24 -44.94
C SER A 291 12.54 11.14 -43.56
N LYS A 292 13.49 10.21 -43.40
CA LYS A 292 14.34 10.08 -42.20
C LYS A 292 15.78 10.51 -42.52
N ARG A 293 16.43 11.15 -41.54
CA ARG A 293 17.86 11.45 -41.55
C ARG A 293 18.44 11.22 -40.15
N PHE A 294 19.64 10.66 -40.11
CA PHE A 294 20.39 10.43 -38.89
C PHE A 294 21.61 11.35 -38.83
N THR A 295 21.84 12.03 -37.71
CA THR A 295 22.98 12.94 -37.53
C THR A 295 23.65 12.70 -36.19
N ARG A 296 24.97 12.86 -36.10
CA ARG A 296 25.66 12.79 -34.79
C ARG A 296 25.37 14.07 -33.99
N PRO A 297 25.26 14.00 -32.66
CA PRO A 297 25.09 15.21 -31.84
C PRO A 297 26.23 16.22 -32.08
N GLY A 298 25.89 17.49 -32.34
CA GLY A 298 26.84 18.56 -32.63
C GLY A 298 27.35 18.61 -34.07
N GLU A 299 26.79 17.80 -34.98
CA GLU A 299 27.05 17.86 -36.41
C GLU A 299 26.10 18.83 -37.10
N GLY A 300 26.62 19.84 -37.80
CA GLY A 300 25.81 20.89 -38.45
C GLY A 300 25.04 21.75 -37.44
N ASP A 301 23.74 21.95 -37.68
CA ASP A 301 22.83 22.70 -36.78
C ASP A 301 22.22 21.84 -35.66
N SER A 302 22.67 20.59 -35.49
CA SER A 302 22.14 19.69 -34.47
C SER A 302 22.65 20.03 -33.06
N GLU A 303 21.82 19.79 -32.06
CA GLU A 303 22.17 20.04 -30.67
C GLU A 303 23.38 19.21 -30.24
N THR A 304 24.25 19.81 -29.42
CA THR A 304 25.42 19.13 -28.88
C THR A 304 25.00 18.12 -27.80
N LEU A 305 25.79 17.06 -27.61
CA LEU A 305 25.52 16.05 -26.57
C LEU A 305 25.35 16.65 -25.15
N PRO A 306 26.17 17.62 -24.69
CA PRO A 306 25.96 18.26 -23.39
C PRO A 306 24.64 19.04 -23.29
N GLN A 307 24.16 19.64 -24.39
CA GLN A 307 22.87 20.34 -24.40
C GLN A 307 21.71 19.35 -24.26
N LEU A 308 21.77 18.22 -24.98
CA LEU A 308 20.77 17.16 -24.89
C LEU A 308 20.75 16.53 -23.50
N GLU A 309 21.91 16.31 -22.88
CA GLU A 309 22.00 15.82 -21.50
C GLU A 309 21.40 16.81 -20.49
N ALA A 310 21.64 18.12 -20.66
CA ALA A 310 21.03 19.14 -19.81
C ALA A 310 19.51 19.19 -19.96
N GLN A 311 18.98 19.13 -21.18
CA GLN A 311 17.54 19.07 -21.42
C GLN A 311 16.92 17.80 -20.81
N ALA A 312 17.55 16.64 -20.98
CA ALA A 312 17.09 15.39 -20.38
C ALA A 312 17.10 15.48 -18.85
N TYR A 313 18.12 16.11 -18.26
CA TYR A 313 18.20 16.35 -16.82
C TYR A 313 17.03 17.22 -16.31
N ASP A 314 16.75 18.35 -16.97
CA ASP A 314 15.64 19.24 -16.59
C ASP A 314 14.28 18.56 -16.70
N LEU A 315 14.06 17.79 -17.78
CA LEU A 315 12.84 17.00 -17.95
C LEU A 315 12.70 15.93 -16.86
N ARG A 316 13.78 15.23 -16.50
CA ARG A 316 13.80 14.25 -15.39
C ARG A 316 13.52 14.90 -14.05
N ALA A 317 14.06 16.10 -13.80
CA ALA A 317 13.79 16.85 -12.59
C ALA A 317 12.30 17.21 -12.48
N GLY A 318 11.69 17.68 -13.59
CA GLY A 318 10.26 17.95 -13.67
C GLY A 318 9.39 16.70 -13.43
N VAL A 319 9.75 15.57 -14.05
CA VAL A 319 9.09 14.27 -13.84
C VAL A 319 9.18 13.86 -12.37
N SER A 320 10.36 13.94 -11.77
CA SER A 320 10.60 13.57 -10.37
C SER A 320 9.79 14.45 -9.41
N GLN A 321 9.73 15.75 -9.68
CA GLN A 321 8.92 16.69 -8.91
C GLN A 321 7.44 16.35 -9.00
N TRP A 322 6.93 16.06 -10.19
CA TRP A 322 5.52 15.72 -10.38
C TRP A 322 5.16 14.35 -9.76
N GLN A 323 6.03 13.35 -9.88
CA GLN A 323 5.90 12.09 -9.16
C GLN A 323 5.86 12.30 -7.64
N SER A 324 6.73 13.17 -7.10
CA SER A 324 6.73 13.53 -5.68
C SER A 324 5.41 14.17 -5.25
N THR A 325 4.82 15.03 -6.09
CA THR A 325 3.48 15.60 -5.86
C THR A 325 2.42 14.50 -5.79
N LEU A 326 2.37 13.61 -6.77
CA LEU A 326 1.38 12.52 -6.75
C LEU A 326 1.61 11.49 -5.65
N ASP A 327 2.83 11.38 -5.12
CA ASP A 327 3.18 10.49 -4.00
C ASP A 327 2.90 11.06 -2.60
N ASP A 328 2.23 12.22 -2.48
CA ASP A 328 2.00 12.93 -1.21
C ASP A 328 3.30 13.37 -0.52
N LYS A 329 4.38 13.58 -1.29
CA LYS A 329 5.70 14.00 -0.79
C LYS A 329 6.00 15.47 -1.05
N SER A 330 5.24 16.16 -1.91
CA SER A 330 5.48 17.57 -2.20
C SER A 330 4.80 18.50 -1.20
N LEU A 331 5.34 19.72 -1.08
CA LEU A 331 4.75 20.78 -0.25
C LEU A 331 3.36 21.18 -0.76
N ASP A 332 3.15 21.21 -2.07
CA ASP A 332 1.87 21.61 -2.67
C ASP A 332 0.72 20.67 -2.30
N THR A 333 0.98 19.36 -2.20
CA THR A 333 -0.03 18.41 -1.70
C THR A 333 -0.26 18.54 -0.21
N LEU A 334 0.78 18.89 0.56
CA LEU A 334 0.65 19.13 2.00
C LEU A 334 -0.20 20.39 2.28
N LEU A 335 -0.18 21.40 1.41
CA LEU A 335 -1.03 22.59 1.49
C LEU A 335 -2.52 22.30 1.22
N LEU A 336 -2.84 21.22 0.50
CA LEU A 336 -4.23 20.83 0.23
C LEU A 336 -4.88 20.20 1.48
N LYS A 337 -4.13 19.43 2.27
CA LYS A 337 -4.62 18.73 3.48
C LYS A 337 -5.40 19.64 4.45
N PRO A 338 -4.89 20.82 4.86
CA PRO A 338 -5.60 21.71 5.78
C PRO A 338 -6.94 22.20 5.24
N THR A 339 -7.07 22.44 3.94
CA THR A 339 -8.34 22.91 3.35
C THR A 339 -9.41 21.83 3.44
N ILE A 340 -9.08 20.58 3.09
CA ILE A 340 -9.97 19.43 3.21
C ILE A 340 -10.32 19.20 4.69
N ASN A 341 -9.32 19.19 5.57
CA ASN A 341 -9.53 19.05 7.01
C ASN A 341 -10.42 20.16 7.59
N ALA A 342 -10.28 21.40 7.14
CA ALA A 342 -11.12 22.51 7.57
C ALA A 342 -12.58 22.30 7.18
N THR A 343 -12.86 21.79 5.97
CA THR A 343 -14.22 21.44 5.53
C THR A 343 -14.85 20.34 6.38
N PHE A 344 -14.12 19.24 6.63
CA PHE A 344 -14.62 18.15 7.49
C PHE A 344 -14.80 18.60 8.95
N ASN A 345 -13.89 19.42 9.48
CA ASN A 345 -14.02 19.98 10.82
C ASN A 345 -15.15 21.01 10.94
N ALA A 346 -15.47 21.75 9.87
CA ALA A 346 -16.64 22.62 9.84
C ALA A 346 -17.94 21.81 9.89
N ALA A 347 -18.05 20.73 9.12
CA ALA A 347 -19.19 19.81 9.16
C ALA A 347 -19.36 19.13 10.53
N ARG A 348 -18.24 18.78 11.21
CA ARG A 348 -18.26 18.29 12.59
C ARG A 348 -18.90 19.31 13.56
N ARG A 349 -18.64 20.61 13.37
CA ARG A 349 -19.11 21.68 14.28
C ARG A 349 -20.58 22.04 14.11
N THR A 350 -21.22 21.60 13.03
CA THR A 350 -22.64 21.81 12.77
C THR A 350 -23.51 20.63 13.21
N SER A 351 -22.92 19.60 13.84
CA SER A 351 -23.66 18.46 14.37
C SER A 351 -24.26 18.79 15.73
N ASP A 352 -25.59 18.88 15.80
CA ASP A 352 -26.35 19.16 17.03
C ASP A 352 -26.75 17.88 17.81
N ASP A 353 -26.24 16.71 17.42
CA ASP A 353 -26.59 15.42 18.04
C ASP A 353 -25.94 15.25 19.44
N PRO A 354 -26.72 15.04 20.53
CA PRO A 354 -26.21 14.83 21.88
C PRO A 354 -25.18 13.70 22.02
N GLY A 355 -25.29 12.63 21.21
CA GLY A 355 -24.35 11.50 21.24
C GLY A 355 -22.93 11.88 20.80
N THR A 356 -22.82 12.93 19.97
CA THR A 356 -21.55 13.43 19.44
C THR A 356 -20.78 14.34 20.40
N LEU A 357 -21.41 14.76 21.50
CA LEU A 357 -20.81 15.61 22.53
C LEU A 357 -20.09 14.82 23.64
N THR A 358 -20.26 13.49 23.67
CA THR A 358 -19.52 12.62 24.61
C THR A 358 -18.04 12.54 24.24
N PRO A 359 -17.10 12.29 25.17
CA PRO A 359 -15.68 12.10 24.84
C PRO A 359 -15.43 11.02 23.77
N ALA A 360 -16.20 9.93 23.81
CA ALA A 360 -16.16 8.86 22.81
C ALA A 360 -16.73 9.33 21.45
N GLY A 361 -17.85 10.06 21.45
CA GLY A 361 -18.43 10.66 20.24
C GLY A 361 -17.50 11.70 19.60
N GLN A 362 -16.84 12.52 20.41
CA GLN A 362 -15.85 13.48 19.96
C GLN A 362 -14.59 12.82 19.40
N LEU A 363 -14.13 11.69 19.96
CA LEU A 363 -13.05 10.90 19.40
C LEU A 363 -13.47 10.24 18.09
N GLY A 364 -14.66 9.65 18.03
CA GLY A 364 -15.21 9.02 16.83
C GLY A 364 -15.36 10.02 15.67
N LEU A 365 -15.91 11.20 15.93
CA LEU A 365 -16.03 12.25 14.91
C LEU A 365 -14.68 12.82 14.47
N SER A 366 -13.67 12.91 15.35
CA SER A 366 -12.33 13.39 14.92
C SER A 366 -11.63 12.33 14.10
N ALA A 367 -11.80 11.06 14.46
CA ALA A 367 -11.34 9.93 13.66
C ALA A 367 -11.98 9.91 12.27
N LEU A 368 -13.30 10.12 12.18
CA LEU A 368 -14.00 10.20 10.89
C LEU A 368 -13.60 11.44 10.08
N ALA A 369 -13.48 12.62 10.71
CA ALA A 369 -13.09 13.84 10.01
C ALA A 369 -11.66 13.79 9.47
N ILE A 370 -10.69 13.42 10.32
CA ILE A 370 -9.27 13.38 9.95
C ILE A 370 -8.98 12.18 9.06
N GLY A 371 -9.54 11.00 9.38
CA GLY A 371 -9.44 9.81 8.55
C GLY A 371 -10.11 10.02 7.18
N GLY A 372 -11.31 10.59 7.14
CA GLY A 372 -12.06 10.89 5.92
C GLY A 372 -11.36 11.91 5.03
N ALA A 373 -10.78 12.97 5.61
CA ALA A 373 -9.94 13.90 4.85
C ALA A 373 -8.72 13.20 4.24
N GLY A 374 -8.09 12.28 4.99
CA GLY A 374 -7.02 11.42 4.47
C GLY A 374 -7.48 10.54 3.30
N VAL A 375 -8.68 9.96 3.38
CA VAL A 375 -9.29 9.19 2.28
C VAL A 375 -9.50 10.05 1.05
N VAL A 376 -10.13 11.23 1.19
CA VAL A 376 -10.41 12.11 0.04
C VAL A 376 -9.13 12.52 -0.66
N GLN A 377 -8.12 12.94 0.11
CA GLN A 377 -6.85 13.34 -0.46
C GLN A 377 -6.13 12.15 -1.12
N LYS A 378 -6.08 10.98 -0.47
CA LYS A 378 -5.43 9.81 -1.04
C LYS A 378 -6.15 9.30 -2.28
N ALA A 379 -7.48 9.30 -2.28
CA ALA A 379 -8.29 8.99 -3.46
C ALA A 379 -7.99 9.95 -4.60
N MET A 380 -7.90 11.26 -4.35
CA MET A 380 -7.56 12.26 -5.35
C MET A 380 -6.18 12.01 -5.96
N LEU A 381 -5.16 11.73 -5.12
CA LEU A 381 -3.81 11.48 -5.58
C LEU A 381 -3.68 10.16 -6.35
N GLU A 382 -4.19 9.06 -5.82
CA GLU A 382 -4.09 7.74 -6.45
C GLU A 382 -4.98 7.63 -7.71
N THR A 383 -6.14 8.30 -7.73
CA THR A 383 -6.94 8.46 -8.96
C THR A 383 -6.20 9.35 -9.96
N GLY A 384 -5.51 10.39 -9.48
CA GLY A 384 -4.63 11.23 -10.29
C GLY A 384 -3.54 10.41 -11.00
N LYS A 385 -2.94 9.43 -10.32
CA LYS A 385 -1.98 8.48 -10.93
C LYS A 385 -2.62 7.58 -12.00
N ALA A 386 -3.92 7.28 -11.87
CA ALA A 386 -4.65 6.38 -12.77
C ALA A 386 -5.20 7.03 -14.04
N VAL A 387 -5.19 8.37 -14.15
CA VAL A 387 -5.83 9.14 -15.23
C VAL A 387 -4.79 9.83 -16.12
N ALA A 388 -5.07 9.92 -17.43
CA ALA A 388 -4.13 10.45 -18.44
C ALA A 388 -3.68 11.89 -18.16
N ARG A 389 -4.59 12.77 -17.73
CA ARG A 389 -4.28 14.20 -17.56
C ARG A 389 -3.24 14.50 -16.49
N SER A 390 -3.13 13.64 -15.47
CA SER A 390 -2.28 13.86 -14.30
C SER A 390 -1.24 12.77 -14.11
N GLY A 391 -1.59 11.51 -14.39
CA GLY A 391 -0.73 10.34 -14.20
C GLY A 391 0.17 10.03 -15.39
N GLN A 392 0.07 10.80 -16.48
CA GLN A 392 0.94 10.67 -17.65
C GLN A 392 1.71 11.96 -17.93
N MET A 393 2.88 11.80 -18.52
CA MET A 393 3.69 12.91 -19.01
C MET A 393 4.03 12.71 -20.47
N ARG A 394 4.07 13.83 -21.21
CA ARG A 394 4.52 13.88 -22.60
C ARG A 394 6.05 13.76 -22.60
N VAL A 395 6.55 12.76 -23.30
CA VAL A 395 7.97 12.38 -23.37
C VAL A 395 8.36 12.20 -24.84
N PRO A 396 9.61 12.47 -25.25
CA PRO A 396 10.08 12.12 -26.58
C PRO A 396 9.90 10.63 -26.88
N ASP A 397 9.33 10.33 -28.03
CA ASP A 397 9.18 8.97 -28.52
C ASP A 397 10.46 8.47 -29.24
N LEU A 398 10.58 7.16 -29.42
CA LEU A 398 11.67 6.48 -30.13
C LEU A 398 11.63 6.69 -31.65
N LEU A 399 10.71 7.52 -32.16
CA LEU A 399 10.60 7.91 -33.56
C LEU A 399 10.78 9.42 -33.78
N GLY A 400 11.21 10.17 -32.75
CA GLY A 400 11.42 11.62 -32.82
C GLY A 400 10.16 12.46 -32.59
N GLU A 401 9.01 11.83 -32.35
CA GLU A 401 7.78 12.51 -31.93
C GLU A 401 7.66 12.58 -30.40
N HIS A 402 6.44 12.74 -29.89
CA HIS A 402 6.16 12.71 -28.46
C HIS A 402 5.06 11.72 -28.14
N GLN A 403 5.21 11.01 -27.04
CA GLN A 403 4.26 10.03 -26.53
C GLN A 403 3.91 10.35 -25.07
N ARG A 404 2.66 10.13 -24.65
CA ARG A 404 2.31 10.13 -23.23
C ARG A 404 2.57 8.77 -22.59
N LEU A 405 3.41 8.77 -21.55
CA LEU A 405 3.74 7.57 -20.76
C LEU A 405 3.21 7.73 -19.33
N ASN A 406 2.76 6.62 -18.71
CA ASN A 406 2.36 6.65 -17.29
C ASN A 406 3.59 6.89 -16.42
N LEU A 407 3.44 7.76 -15.43
CA LEU A 407 4.46 8.05 -14.43
C LEU A 407 4.57 6.96 -13.36
N PHE A 408 3.51 6.17 -13.22
CA PHE A 408 3.40 5.08 -12.26
C PHE A 408 2.95 3.80 -12.97
N ALA A 409 3.53 2.67 -12.57
CA ALA A 409 3.06 1.35 -12.96
C ALA A 409 2.35 0.66 -11.79
N LEU A 410 1.39 -0.21 -12.09
CA LEU A 410 0.81 -1.11 -11.11
C LEU A 410 1.75 -2.30 -10.93
N ALA A 411 2.63 -2.22 -9.93
CA ALA A 411 3.56 -3.26 -9.59
C ALA A 411 2.87 -4.36 -8.76
N LEU A 412 3.07 -5.62 -9.16
CA LEU A 412 2.63 -6.78 -8.40
C LEU A 412 3.76 -7.24 -7.47
N PRO A 413 3.45 -7.58 -6.20
CA PRO A 413 4.39 -8.25 -5.29
C PRO A 413 4.95 -9.56 -5.86
N ASP A 414 4.09 -10.38 -6.48
CA ASP A 414 4.46 -11.62 -7.16
C ASP A 414 3.95 -11.61 -8.60
N LYS A 415 4.90 -11.53 -9.55
CA LYS A 415 4.62 -11.49 -11.00
C LYS A 415 4.14 -12.82 -11.57
N THR A 416 4.28 -13.91 -10.82
CA THR A 416 3.87 -15.27 -11.26
C THR A 416 2.42 -15.58 -10.93
N ARG A 417 1.82 -14.84 -9.99
CA ARG A 417 0.44 -15.02 -9.52
C ARG A 417 -0.50 -13.98 -10.14
N ARG A 418 -1.79 -14.32 -10.22
CA ARG A 418 -2.85 -13.38 -10.63
C ARG A 418 -2.88 -12.19 -9.64
N PRO A 419 -3.09 -10.94 -10.11
CA PRO A 419 -3.31 -9.80 -9.21
C PRO A 419 -4.64 -9.93 -8.46
N ALA A 420 -4.68 -9.46 -7.21
CA ALA A 420 -5.93 -9.36 -6.44
C ALA A 420 -6.98 -8.49 -7.15
N GLN A 421 -8.24 -8.91 -7.11
CA GLN A 421 -9.36 -8.19 -7.73
C GLN A 421 -10.52 -7.97 -6.76
N TRP A 422 -11.48 -7.13 -7.17
CA TRP A 422 -12.71 -6.90 -6.40
C TRP A 422 -13.53 -8.18 -6.15
N SER A 423 -13.44 -9.19 -7.01
CA SER A 423 -14.05 -10.50 -6.77
C SER A 423 -13.52 -11.17 -5.49
N ASP A 424 -12.29 -10.86 -5.10
CA ASP A 424 -11.65 -11.42 -3.90
C ASP A 424 -12.08 -10.69 -2.63
N ALA A 425 -12.79 -9.56 -2.75
CA ALA A 425 -13.30 -8.77 -1.62
C ALA A 425 -14.32 -9.52 -0.77
N VAL A 426 -14.91 -10.62 -1.25
CA VAL A 426 -15.74 -11.51 -0.42
C VAL A 426 -14.96 -12.05 0.79
N ARG A 427 -13.62 -12.15 0.68
CA ARG A 427 -12.73 -12.57 1.76
C ARG A 427 -12.32 -11.42 2.69
N PHE A 428 -12.86 -10.22 2.50
CA PHE A 428 -12.47 -9.03 3.28
C PHE A 428 -12.65 -9.20 4.80
N PRO A 429 -13.69 -9.89 5.33
CA PRO A 429 -13.77 -10.17 6.76
C PRO A 429 -12.59 -11.02 7.26
N ASN A 430 -12.22 -12.06 6.51
CA ASN A 430 -11.06 -12.89 6.82
C ASN A 430 -9.76 -12.08 6.71
N TYR A 431 -9.65 -11.21 5.70
CA TYR A 431 -8.51 -10.31 5.55
C TYR A 431 -8.32 -9.39 6.76
N LEU A 432 -9.40 -8.86 7.35
CA LEU A 432 -9.33 -8.05 8.57
C LEU A 432 -8.91 -8.89 9.78
N LEU A 433 -9.45 -10.10 9.94
CA LEU A 433 -9.04 -11.03 10.99
C LEU A 433 -7.57 -11.41 10.87
N GLU A 434 -7.13 -11.76 9.66
CA GLU A 434 -5.75 -12.10 9.37
C GLU A 434 -4.78 -10.92 9.60
N THR A 435 -5.21 -9.71 9.26
CA THR A 435 -4.48 -8.47 9.58
C THR A 435 -4.35 -8.30 11.09
N GLY A 436 -5.43 -8.53 11.85
CA GLY A 436 -5.41 -8.47 13.31
C GLY A 436 -4.46 -9.51 13.93
N MET A 437 -4.48 -10.74 13.43
CA MET A 437 -3.59 -11.82 13.86
C MET A 437 -2.12 -11.54 13.51
N GLU A 438 -1.84 -11.01 12.32
CA GLU A 438 -0.48 -10.58 11.93
C GLU A 438 0.00 -9.40 12.81
N GLY A 439 -0.89 -8.45 13.13
CA GLY A 439 -0.60 -7.36 14.05
C GLY A 439 -0.30 -7.84 15.47
N LEU A 440 -1.06 -8.83 15.97
CA LEU A 440 -0.80 -9.47 17.26
C LEU A 440 0.54 -10.23 17.26
N ALA A 441 0.87 -10.91 16.16
CA ALA A 441 2.16 -11.59 16.02
C ALA A 441 3.33 -10.59 16.06
N LEU A 442 3.21 -9.44 15.40
CA LEU A 442 4.19 -8.35 15.49
C LEU A 442 4.29 -7.80 16.92
N ALA A 443 3.17 -7.65 17.62
CA ALA A 443 3.16 -7.19 19.01
C ALA A 443 3.85 -8.20 19.95
N ARG A 444 3.63 -9.51 19.76
CA ARG A 444 4.35 -10.56 20.49
C ARG A 444 5.84 -10.50 20.24
N GLN A 445 6.28 -10.19 19.02
CA GLN A 445 7.71 -10.00 18.71
C GLN A 445 8.34 -8.83 19.45
N ALA A 446 7.59 -7.75 19.71
CA ALA A 446 8.08 -6.65 20.52
C ALA A 446 8.39 -7.08 21.96
N LEU A 447 7.78 -8.18 22.43
CA LEU A 447 7.88 -8.71 23.79
C LEU A 447 8.68 -10.02 23.89
N SER A 448 9.17 -10.57 22.77
CA SER A 448 9.75 -11.92 22.74
C SER A 448 11.10 -12.03 23.47
N THR A 449 11.85 -10.93 23.54
CA THR A 449 13.17 -10.89 24.20
C THR A 449 13.41 -9.55 24.87
N THR A 450 14.31 -9.48 25.86
CA THR A 450 14.72 -8.23 26.52
C THR A 450 15.27 -7.20 25.52
N ASN A 451 16.02 -7.65 24.51
CA ASN A 451 16.51 -6.80 23.43
C ASN A 451 15.37 -6.32 22.50
N ALA A 452 14.31 -7.11 22.30
CA ALA A 452 13.10 -6.65 21.61
C ALA A 452 12.37 -5.57 22.38
N ILE A 453 12.15 -5.80 23.68
CA ILE A 453 11.44 -4.88 24.56
C ILE A 453 12.18 -3.55 24.61
N THR A 454 13.50 -3.55 24.84
CA THR A 454 14.30 -2.32 24.88
C THR A 454 14.29 -1.57 23.54
N THR A 455 14.30 -2.28 22.41
CA THR A 455 14.19 -1.67 21.08
C THR A 455 12.80 -1.06 20.87
N ALA A 456 11.74 -1.80 21.21
CA ALA A 456 10.36 -1.34 21.10
C ALA A 456 10.05 -0.15 22.01
N VAL A 457 10.56 -0.17 23.25
CA VAL A 457 10.44 0.94 24.21
C VAL A 457 11.21 2.16 23.72
N ARG A 458 12.43 1.99 23.21
CA ARG A 458 13.22 3.10 22.63
C ARG A 458 12.52 3.70 21.41
N ASP A 459 11.93 2.86 20.58
CA ASP A 459 11.21 3.28 19.40
C ASP A 459 9.91 4.02 19.77
N LEU A 460 9.14 3.46 20.70
CA LEU A 460 7.94 4.10 21.25
C LEU A 460 8.27 5.46 21.88
N LEU A 461 9.20 5.50 22.85
CA LEU A 461 9.52 6.71 23.61
C LEU A 461 10.27 7.74 22.77
N GLY A 462 11.34 7.31 22.09
CA GLY A 462 12.25 8.20 21.39
C GLY A 462 11.76 8.60 20.00
N ARG A 463 11.26 7.65 19.21
CA ARG A 463 10.83 7.95 17.83
C ARG A 463 9.38 8.41 17.79
N HIS A 464 8.46 7.74 18.47
CA HIS A 464 7.03 8.07 18.32
C HIS A 464 6.54 9.12 19.30
N MET A 465 6.76 8.96 20.61
CA MET A 465 6.26 9.90 21.62
C MET A 465 7.03 11.22 21.58
N LEU A 466 8.36 11.20 21.70
CA LEU A 466 9.16 12.44 21.67
C LEU A 466 8.96 13.23 20.37
N SER A 467 8.97 12.57 19.21
CA SER A 467 8.75 13.27 17.93
C SER A 467 7.34 13.86 17.80
N ASN A 468 6.29 13.19 18.30
CA ASN A 468 4.93 13.77 18.28
C ASN A 468 4.79 14.91 19.29
N VAL A 469 5.47 14.83 20.44
CA VAL A 469 5.55 15.94 21.39
C VAL A 469 6.24 17.15 20.77
N LEU A 470 7.40 16.95 20.12
CA LEU A 470 8.12 18.01 19.40
C LEU A 470 7.30 18.59 18.24
N ALA A 471 6.63 17.75 17.46
CA ALA A 471 5.77 18.19 16.36
C ALA A 471 4.54 18.97 16.84
N ASN A 472 3.92 18.54 17.94
CA ASN A 472 2.83 19.29 18.56
C ASN A 472 3.31 20.64 19.12
N PHE A 473 4.46 20.70 19.79
CA PHE A 473 5.00 21.96 20.29
C PHE A 473 5.37 22.94 19.16
N ALA A 474 6.12 22.46 18.16
CA ALA A 474 6.53 23.30 17.03
C ALA A 474 5.33 23.77 16.21
N SER A 475 4.35 22.89 15.96
CA SER A 475 3.13 23.25 15.22
C SER A 475 2.25 24.22 16.00
N LEU A 476 2.12 24.08 17.31
CA LEU A 476 1.39 25.03 18.15
C LEU A 476 2.03 26.42 18.11
N GLY A 477 3.36 26.50 18.20
CA GLY A 477 4.10 27.75 18.09
C GLY A 477 3.94 28.42 16.73
N ALA A 478 4.16 27.68 15.64
CA ALA A 478 4.01 28.18 14.28
C ALA A 478 2.57 28.63 13.98
N ALA A 479 1.58 27.86 14.44
CA ALA A 479 0.17 28.18 14.24
C ALA A 479 -0.26 29.47 14.94
N ARG A 480 0.22 29.70 16.18
CA ARG A 480 -0.05 30.94 16.92
C ARG A 480 0.55 32.14 16.21
N LEU A 481 1.76 32.03 15.67
CA LEU A 481 2.39 33.09 14.89
C LEU A 481 1.64 33.40 13.58
N ILE A 482 1.10 32.39 12.91
CA ILE A 482 0.32 32.57 11.67
C ILE A 482 -1.05 33.21 11.95
N ALA A 483 -1.68 32.86 13.07
CA ALA A 483 -2.97 33.41 13.45
C ALA A 483 -2.90 34.78 14.16
N SER A 484 -1.73 35.18 14.68
CA SER A 484 -1.56 36.42 15.44
C SER A 484 -1.99 37.68 14.68
N PRO A 485 -1.79 37.84 13.35
CA PRO A 485 -2.28 39.03 12.63
C PRO A 485 -3.82 39.12 12.66
N LEU A 486 -4.52 37.98 12.68
CA LEU A 486 -5.98 37.92 12.77
C LEU A 486 -6.50 38.19 14.19
N ARG A 487 -5.61 38.25 15.18
CA ARG A 487 -5.90 38.59 16.58
C ARG A 487 -5.27 39.92 17.01
N GLY A 488 -4.95 40.80 16.05
CA GLY A 488 -4.38 42.12 16.34
C GLY A 488 -2.92 42.09 16.81
N GLY A 489 -2.16 41.04 16.46
CA GLY A 489 -0.76 40.87 16.82
C GLY A 489 -0.52 40.04 18.08
N ASP A 490 -1.57 39.56 18.75
CA ASP A 490 -1.42 38.72 19.94
C ASP A 490 -1.05 37.27 19.57
N ALA A 491 0.19 36.89 19.92
CA ALA A 491 0.71 35.54 19.72
C ALA A 491 0.44 34.60 20.90
N ASN A 492 -0.14 35.09 22.01
CA ASN A 492 -0.31 34.32 23.24
C ASN A 492 -1.50 33.34 23.22
N GLY A 493 -2.41 33.43 22.25
CA GLY A 493 -3.49 32.46 22.06
C GLY A 493 -4.82 33.06 21.65
N SER A 494 -5.92 32.38 22.00
CA SER A 494 -7.28 32.86 21.75
C SER A 494 -7.60 34.07 22.61
N VAL A 495 -8.30 35.06 22.04
CA VAL A 495 -8.74 36.26 22.78
C VAL A 495 -9.97 35.93 23.63
N ALA A 496 -10.13 36.59 24.79
CA ALA A 496 -11.30 36.39 25.66
C ALA A 496 -12.61 36.59 24.89
N GLY A 497 -13.49 35.58 24.90
CA GLY A 497 -14.78 35.60 24.18
C GLY A 497 -14.68 35.25 22.69
N GLU A 498 -13.53 34.83 22.19
CA GLU A 498 -13.37 34.38 20.80
C GLU A 498 -14.24 33.13 20.54
N ALA A 499 -15.10 33.22 19.53
CA ALA A 499 -15.94 32.09 19.15
C ALA A 499 -15.09 30.94 18.59
N ILE A 500 -15.48 29.69 18.89
CA ILE A 500 -14.77 28.46 18.48
C ILE A 500 -14.70 28.32 16.94
N ASN A 501 -15.54 29.06 16.20
CA ASN A 501 -15.60 29.13 14.75
C ASN A 501 -15.03 30.44 14.16
N SER A 502 -14.27 31.23 14.93
CA SER A 502 -13.63 32.43 14.40
C SER A 502 -12.65 32.10 13.28
N THR A 503 -12.45 33.03 12.34
CA THR A 503 -11.46 32.88 11.25
C THR A 503 -10.05 32.65 11.80
N ALA A 504 -9.66 33.35 12.87
CA ALA A 504 -8.36 33.18 13.51
C ALA A 504 -8.16 31.78 14.10
N THR A 505 -9.20 31.21 14.72
CA THR A 505 -9.16 29.84 15.27
C THR A 505 -9.11 28.79 14.17
N ILE A 506 -9.86 28.97 13.08
CA ILE A 506 -9.81 28.07 11.91
C ILE A 506 -8.42 28.11 11.26
N VAL A 507 -7.85 29.31 11.04
CA VAL A 507 -6.52 29.50 10.45
C VAL A 507 -5.44 28.89 11.35
N GLN A 508 -5.52 29.09 12.67
CA GLN A 508 -4.59 28.48 13.61
C GLN A 508 -4.64 26.94 13.53
N GLN A 509 -5.82 26.33 13.51
CA GLN A 509 -5.94 24.87 13.45
C GLN A 509 -5.46 24.30 12.11
N ALA A 510 -5.74 24.99 11.01
CA ALA A 510 -5.24 24.63 9.69
C ALA A 510 -3.71 24.66 9.65
N ALA A 511 -3.11 25.74 10.16
CA ALA A 511 -1.66 25.87 10.29
C ALA A 511 -1.07 24.79 11.21
N GLN A 512 -1.67 24.57 12.39
CA GLN A 512 -1.19 23.56 13.34
C GLN A 512 -1.20 22.16 12.70
N THR A 513 -2.26 21.81 11.97
CA THR A 513 -2.35 20.51 11.28
C THR A 513 -1.27 20.39 10.20
N LEU A 514 -1.09 21.42 9.37
CA LEU A 514 -0.06 21.44 8.32
C LEU A 514 1.35 21.25 8.88
N PHE A 515 1.72 22.04 9.88
CA PHE A 515 3.05 22.00 10.47
C PHE A 515 3.30 20.70 11.24
N ASN A 516 2.29 20.18 11.92
CA ASN A 516 2.40 18.89 12.61
C ASN A 516 2.66 17.76 11.61
N ASP A 517 1.93 17.73 10.49
CA ASP A 517 2.12 16.70 9.45
C ASP A 517 3.46 16.84 8.73
N THR A 518 3.86 18.07 8.40
CA THR A 518 5.13 18.35 7.71
C THR A 518 6.32 17.94 8.59
N LEU A 519 6.33 18.37 9.86
CA LEU A 519 7.40 18.03 10.78
C LEU A 519 7.42 16.53 11.07
N TRP A 520 6.25 15.92 11.27
CA TRP A 520 6.14 14.49 11.47
C TRP A 520 6.69 13.69 10.29
N ASN A 521 6.34 14.06 9.06
CA ASN A 521 6.83 13.38 7.87
C ASN A 521 8.35 13.57 7.70
N ALA A 522 8.88 14.76 8.00
CA ALA A 522 10.32 15.03 7.99
C ALA A 522 11.07 14.20 9.06
N LEU A 523 10.53 14.12 10.28
CA LEU A 523 11.09 13.30 11.37
C LEU A 523 11.03 11.81 11.03
N LYS A 524 9.94 11.34 10.42
CA LYS A 524 9.82 9.99 9.89
C LYS A 524 10.87 9.70 8.82
N ALA A 525 11.06 10.61 7.86
CA ALA A 525 12.05 10.45 6.79
C ALA A 525 13.47 10.35 7.36
N LYS A 526 13.82 11.21 8.33
CA LYS A 526 15.13 11.19 9.01
C LYS A 526 15.37 9.91 9.79
N ASN A 527 14.34 9.40 10.47
CA ASN A 527 14.46 8.22 11.34
C ASN A 527 14.32 6.88 10.57
N GLY A 528 14.10 6.91 9.25
CA GLY A 528 13.90 5.71 8.41
C GLY A 528 12.64 4.91 8.78
N SER A 529 12.41 3.73 8.19
CA SER A 529 11.32 2.81 8.61
C SER A 529 11.86 1.76 9.59
N ASN A 530 11.29 1.64 10.80
CA ASN A 530 11.67 0.56 11.70
C ASN A 530 11.05 -0.77 11.24
N THR A 531 11.89 -1.64 10.64
CA THR A 531 11.50 -2.98 10.17
C THR A 531 12.04 -4.08 11.08
N ALA A 532 12.51 -3.75 12.29
CA ALA A 532 13.11 -4.74 13.18
C ALA A 532 12.13 -5.82 13.62
N GLN A 533 10.90 -5.45 13.99
CA GLN A 533 9.87 -6.41 14.43
C GLN A 533 9.41 -7.31 13.28
N SER A 534 9.22 -6.73 12.10
CA SER A 534 8.84 -7.49 10.90
C SER A 534 9.93 -8.49 10.50
N LYS A 535 11.20 -8.05 10.44
CA LYS A 535 12.34 -8.94 10.15
C LYS A 535 12.48 -10.07 11.16
N ARG A 536 12.29 -9.79 12.46
CA ARG A 536 12.34 -10.82 13.51
C ARG A 536 11.22 -11.84 13.37
N LEU A 537 10.00 -11.39 13.06
CA LEU A 537 8.88 -12.29 12.78
C LEU A 537 9.18 -13.22 11.59
N ASP A 538 9.80 -12.69 10.53
CA ASP A 538 10.15 -13.48 9.35
C ASP A 538 11.27 -14.48 9.65
N GLN A 539 12.25 -14.09 10.47
CA GLN A 539 13.30 -14.99 10.94
C GLN A 539 12.75 -16.10 11.82
N GLU A 540 11.80 -15.81 12.72
CA GLU A 540 11.17 -16.83 13.55
C GLU A 540 10.36 -17.82 12.73
N ARG A 541 9.58 -17.35 11.75
CA ARG A 541 8.84 -18.22 10.83
C ARG A 541 9.77 -19.10 10.00
N ALA A 542 10.85 -18.53 9.47
CA ALA A 542 11.87 -19.29 8.76
C ALA A 542 12.56 -20.33 9.65
N ALA A 543 12.84 -19.98 10.92
CA ALA A 543 13.38 -20.91 11.90
C ALA A 543 12.38 -22.03 12.25
N SER A 544 11.10 -21.70 12.39
CA SER A 544 10.03 -22.68 12.61
C SER A 544 9.90 -23.64 11.43
N ALA A 545 9.86 -23.12 10.20
CA ALA A 545 9.82 -23.92 8.98
C ALA A 545 11.02 -24.89 8.90
N ALA A 546 12.22 -24.40 9.18
CA ALA A 546 13.42 -25.24 9.27
C ALA A 546 13.34 -26.25 10.44
N GLY A 547 12.73 -25.87 11.56
CA GLY A 547 12.46 -26.74 12.71
C GLY A 547 11.52 -27.89 12.35
N HIS A 548 10.38 -27.60 11.72
CA HIS A 548 9.44 -28.61 11.24
C HIS A 548 10.12 -29.55 10.24
N GLN A 549 10.91 -29.03 9.30
CA GLN A 549 11.62 -29.87 8.33
C GLN A 549 12.63 -30.82 8.99
N ARG A 550 13.37 -30.36 10.00
CA ARG A 550 14.27 -31.23 10.78
C ARG A 550 13.50 -32.27 11.60
N THR A 551 12.39 -31.89 12.20
CA THR A 551 11.56 -32.81 12.98
C THR A 551 10.94 -33.88 12.08
N ILE A 552 10.41 -33.51 10.91
CA ILE A 552 9.92 -34.45 9.89
C ILE A 552 11.04 -35.41 9.50
N ALA A 553 12.24 -34.92 9.14
CA ALA A 553 13.34 -35.80 8.76
C ALA A 553 13.71 -36.80 9.87
N ARG A 554 13.73 -36.36 11.13
CA ARG A 554 14.02 -37.22 12.28
C ARG A 554 12.91 -38.25 12.54
N THR A 555 11.64 -37.86 12.49
CA THR A 555 10.53 -38.79 12.69
C THR A 555 10.44 -39.79 11.56
N LEU A 556 10.68 -39.38 10.31
CA LEU A 556 10.75 -40.31 9.17
C LEU A 556 11.89 -41.32 9.32
N GLN A 557 13.06 -40.89 9.80
CA GLN A 557 14.17 -41.79 10.09
C GLN A 557 13.85 -42.77 11.23
N ALA A 558 13.19 -42.30 12.30
CA ALA A 558 12.78 -43.13 13.43
C ALA A 558 11.64 -44.12 13.07
N LEU A 559 10.83 -43.80 12.06
CA LEU A 559 9.73 -44.64 11.58
C LEU A 559 10.15 -45.75 10.61
N ALA A 560 11.31 -45.63 9.96
CA ALA A 560 11.73 -46.57 8.92
C ALA A 560 11.80 -48.03 9.41
N GLU A 561 12.51 -48.28 10.52
CA GLU A 561 12.65 -49.62 11.10
C GLU A 561 11.34 -50.16 11.72
N PRO A 562 10.57 -49.38 12.51
CA PRO A 562 9.27 -49.82 13.01
C PRO A 562 8.26 -50.14 11.91
N ILE A 563 8.26 -49.41 10.79
CA ILE A 563 7.38 -49.68 9.65
C ILE A 563 7.77 -51.00 8.99
N ASP A 564 9.06 -51.22 8.71
CA ASP A 564 9.54 -52.47 8.11
C ASP A 564 9.26 -53.68 9.02
N ALA A 565 9.46 -53.53 10.33
CA ALA A 565 9.14 -54.56 11.32
C ALA A 565 7.62 -54.83 11.45
N ALA A 566 6.77 -53.80 11.35
CA ALA A 566 5.33 -53.98 11.32
C ALA A 566 4.85 -54.67 10.03
N ILE A 567 5.39 -54.29 8.87
CA ILE A 567 5.06 -54.94 7.60
C ILE A 567 5.41 -56.44 7.68
N ALA A 568 6.59 -56.78 8.22
CA ALA A 568 6.98 -58.17 8.45
C ALA A 568 6.03 -58.90 9.42
N LEU A 569 5.66 -58.25 10.53
CA LEU A 569 4.74 -58.82 11.54
C LEU A 569 3.33 -59.08 10.99
N PHE A 570 2.85 -58.24 10.07
CA PHE A 570 1.53 -58.37 9.46
C PHE A 570 1.55 -59.14 8.12
N SER A 571 2.70 -59.64 7.70
CA SER A 571 2.83 -60.49 6.51
C SER A 571 2.46 -61.94 6.83
N ALA A 572 1.91 -62.65 5.84
CA ALA A 572 1.67 -64.08 5.97
C ALA A 572 3.01 -64.85 6.00
N PRO A 573 3.11 -65.97 6.75
CA PRO A 573 4.31 -66.78 6.73
C PRO A 573 4.61 -67.26 5.31
N THR A 574 5.87 -67.19 4.91
CA THR A 574 6.30 -67.59 3.56
C THR A 574 6.17 -69.11 3.38
N SER A 575 6.03 -69.59 2.14
CA SER A 575 5.91 -71.03 1.87
C SER A 575 7.07 -71.87 2.42
N GLU A 576 8.27 -71.28 2.54
CA GLU A 576 9.45 -71.91 3.14
C GLU A 576 9.38 -71.96 4.67
N GLU A 577 8.86 -70.93 5.33
CA GLU A 577 8.63 -70.92 6.79
C GLU A 577 7.49 -71.85 7.18
N ILE A 578 6.46 -71.95 6.34
CA ILE A 578 5.38 -72.93 6.49
C ILE A 578 5.96 -74.35 6.35
N ALA A 579 6.79 -74.60 5.34
CA ALA A 579 7.44 -75.90 5.16
C ALA A 579 8.35 -76.26 6.35
N ARG A 580 9.15 -75.31 6.84
CA ARG A 580 10.06 -75.50 7.98
C ARG A 580 9.31 -75.69 9.31
N ALA A 581 8.25 -74.93 9.56
CA ALA A 581 7.42 -75.10 10.77
C ALA A 581 6.69 -76.46 10.78
N VAL A 582 6.26 -76.94 9.60
CA VAL A 582 5.70 -78.29 9.43
C VAL A 582 6.76 -79.38 9.63
N GLU A 583 7.98 -79.17 9.15
CA GLU A 583 9.12 -80.09 9.37
C GLU A 583 9.58 -80.13 10.84
N GLU A 584 9.56 -78.99 11.54
CA GLU A 584 9.99 -78.85 12.93
C GLU A 584 8.87 -79.11 13.95
N GLY A 585 7.65 -79.41 13.48
CA GLY A 585 6.49 -79.68 14.34
C GLY A 585 5.99 -78.48 15.16
N GLN A 586 6.32 -77.26 14.73
CA GLN A 586 5.88 -76.05 15.38
C GLN A 586 4.46 -75.65 14.93
N PRO A 587 3.62 -75.12 15.85
CA PRO A 587 2.30 -74.63 15.47
C PRO A 587 2.45 -73.43 14.50
N LEU A 588 1.77 -73.50 13.35
CA LEU A 588 1.74 -72.38 12.40
C LEU A 588 1.20 -71.12 13.08
N ALA A 589 1.86 -69.99 12.84
CA ALA A 589 1.32 -68.69 13.20
C ALA A 589 -0.04 -68.49 12.52
N PRO A 590 -1.09 -68.06 13.26
CA PRO A 590 -2.41 -67.81 12.69
C PRO A 590 -2.34 -66.75 11.57
N ALA A 591 -3.07 -66.99 10.48
CA ALA A 591 -3.11 -66.07 9.35
C ALA A 591 -3.60 -64.68 9.77
N ALA A 592 -2.90 -63.64 9.29
CA ALA A 592 -3.25 -62.25 9.55
C ALA A 592 -4.69 -61.96 9.07
N GLY A 593 -5.53 -61.44 9.96
CA GLY A 593 -6.92 -61.12 9.64
C GLY A 593 -7.09 -59.97 8.63
N PRO A 594 -8.29 -59.73 8.09
CA PRO A 594 -8.54 -58.71 7.07
C PRO A 594 -8.10 -57.28 7.47
N LEU A 595 -8.16 -56.96 8.77
CA LEU A 595 -7.71 -55.67 9.31
C LEU A 595 -6.19 -55.53 9.32
N ALA A 596 -5.45 -56.62 9.56
CA ALA A 596 -3.99 -56.65 9.49
C ALA A 596 -3.51 -56.50 8.04
N GLY A 597 -4.19 -57.16 7.09
CA GLY A 597 -3.93 -56.98 5.65
C GLY A 597 -4.10 -55.54 5.19
N ARG A 598 -5.19 -54.88 5.60
CA ARG A 598 -5.40 -53.45 5.31
C ARG A 598 -4.35 -52.55 5.97
N LEU A 599 -3.94 -52.83 7.21
CA LEU A 599 -2.88 -52.04 7.86
C LEU A 599 -1.54 -52.20 7.11
N ARG A 600 -1.19 -53.43 6.70
CA ARG A 600 0.01 -53.72 5.90
C ARG A 600 0.03 -52.91 4.59
N GLU A 601 -1.07 -52.91 3.84
CA GLU A 601 -1.17 -52.14 2.60
C GLU A 601 -0.92 -50.63 2.82
N ALA A 602 -1.50 -50.06 3.88
CA ALA A 602 -1.29 -48.64 4.20
C ALA A 602 0.14 -48.35 4.70
N LEU A 603 0.78 -49.30 5.39
CA LEU A 603 2.18 -49.19 5.80
C LEU A 603 3.14 -49.30 4.60
N GLU A 604 2.84 -50.17 3.62
CA GLU A 604 3.59 -50.26 2.36
C GLU A 604 3.47 -48.97 1.54
N GLU A 605 2.27 -48.40 1.44
CA GLU A 605 2.05 -47.09 0.82
C GLU A 605 2.86 -46.00 1.54
N LEU A 606 2.77 -45.91 2.87
CA LEU A 606 3.56 -44.97 3.65
C LEU A 606 5.07 -45.18 3.46
N ARG A 607 5.55 -46.42 3.43
CA ARG A 607 6.98 -46.74 3.18
C ARG A 607 7.45 -46.18 1.84
N THR A 608 6.64 -46.32 0.79
CA THR A 608 6.98 -45.76 -0.52
C THR A 608 7.03 -44.23 -0.50
N GLU A 609 6.07 -43.57 0.16
CA GLU A 609 6.07 -42.10 0.30
C GLU A 609 7.25 -41.56 1.12
N ILE A 610 7.68 -42.31 2.14
CA ILE A 610 8.90 -42.01 2.92
C ILE A 610 10.12 -42.09 2.01
N GLY A 611 10.20 -43.13 1.17
CA GLY A 611 11.28 -43.30 0.19
C GLY A 611 11.36 -42.17 -0.84
N THR A 612 10.23 -41.59 -1.22
CA THR A 612 10.15 -40.44 -2.15
C THR A 612 10.18 -39.07 -1.46
N GLN A 613 10.30 -39.03 -0.13
CA GLN A 613 10.26 -37.81 0.70
C GLN A 613 9.01 -36.94 0.51
N SER A 614 7.90 -37.54 0.07
CA SER A 614 6.65 -36.86 -0.27
C SER A 614 5.47 -37.40 0.55
N VAL A 615 5.64 -37.39 1.88
CA VAL A 615 4.66 -37.97 2.81
C VAL A 615 3.40 -37.13 2.90
N SER A 616 2.26 -37.78 2.71
CA SER A 616 0.94 -37.14 2.75
C SER A 616 0.31 -37.23 4.14
N ILE A 617 -0.33 -36.13 4.58
CA ILE A 617 -1.09 -36.10 5.86
C ILE A 617 -2.22 -37.13 5.86
N ALA A 618 -2.83 -37.39 4.70
CA ALA A 618 -3.92 -38.34 4.53
C ALA A 618 -3.45 -39.80 4.68
N THR A 619 -2.28 -40.12 4.16
CA THR A 619 -1.66 -41.46 4.23
C THR A 619 -1.29 -41.78 5.69
N VAL A 620 -0.64 -40.84 6.39
CA VAL A 620 -0.36 -40.95 7.83
C VAL A 620 -1.65 -41.09 8.65
N GLY A 621 -2.70 -40.32 8.31
CA GLY A 621 -4.02 -40.45 8.93
C GLY A 621 -4.64 -41.83 8.74
N THR A 622 -4.59 -42.36 7.53
CA THR A 622 -5.13 -43.68 7.18
C THR A 622 -4.42 -44.80 7.95
N VAL A 623 -3.09 -44.72 8.09
CA VAL A 623 -2.32 -45.67 8.90
C VAL A 623 -2.74 -45.59 10.37
N LEU A 624 -2.85 -44.38 10.94
CA LEU A 624 -3.28 -44.20 12.34
C LEU A 624 -4.69 -44.74 12.59
N ASP A 625 -5.64 -44.51 11.69
CA ASP A 625 -7.01 -44.98 11.83
C ASP A 625 -7.11 -46.50 11.70
N ARG A 626 -6.38 -47.11 10.76
CA ARG A 626 -6.28 -48.58 10.62
C ARG A 626 -5.60 -49.21 11.83
N LEU A 627 -4.57 -48.55 12.38
CA LEU A 627 -3.87 -49.01 13.58
C LEU A 627 -4.82 -48.99 14.79
N ARG A 628 -5.60 -47.92 15.00
CA ARG A 628 -6.63 -47.87 16.07
C ARG A 628 -7.73 -48.91 15.88
N ALA A 629 -8.24 -49.08 14.65
CA ALA A 629 -9.32 -50.00 14.36
C ALA A 629 -8.91 -51.46 14.62
N GLY A 630 -7.72 -51.86 14.20
CA GLY A 630 -7.22 -53.20 14.46
C GLY A 630 -6.82 -53.45 15.93
N GLN A 631 -6.45 -52.40 16.65
CA GLN A 631 -6.20 -52.47 18.09
C GLN A 631 -7.49 -52.64 18.91
N ALA A 632 -8.54 -51.92 18.55
CA ALA A 632 -9.87 -52.06 19.16
C ALA A 632 -10.50 -53.43 18.86
N ALA A 633 -10.23 -53.99 17.67
CA ALA A 633 -10.70 -55.31 17.28
C ALA A 633 -9.81 -56.47 17.74
N VAL A 634 -8.66 -56.17 18.40
CA VAL A 634 -7.57 -57.10 18.73
C VAL A 634 -7.12 -57.86 17.49
N PHE A 635 -6.02 -57.42 16.87
CA PHE A 635 -5.45 -58.09 15.70
C PHE A 635 -5.37 -59.60 15.93
N SER A 636 -6.16 -60.36 15.16
CA SER A 636 -6.20 -61.81 15.28
C SER A 636 -4.81 -62.37 14.95
N GLY A 637 -4.15 -62.98 15.94
CA GLY A 637 -2.85 -63.59 15.75
C GLY A 637 -1.62 -62.70 15.99
N VAL A 638 -1.80 -61.45 16.46
CA VAL A 638 -0.67 -60.54 16.71
C VAL A 638 -0.65 -60.13 18.19
N PRO A 639 0.44 -60.37 18.93
CA PRO A 639 0.55 -59.95 20.33
C PRO A 639 0.57 -58.41 20.46
N SER A 640 -0.08 -57.88 21.50
CA SER A 640 -0.01 -56.45 21.84
C SER A 640 1.43 -56.07 22.17
N ASN A 641 2.10 -55.37 21.25
CA ASN A 641 3.53 -55.09 21.33
C ASN A 641 3.83 -53.60 21.38
N ASP A 642 4.92 -53.25 22.10
CA ASP A 642 5.55 -51.91 22.16
C ASP A 642 5.75 -51.26 20.77
N LEU A 643 5.89 -52.08 19.73
CA LEU A 643 6.03 -51.66 18.33
C LEU A 643 4.80 -50.87 17.82
N THR A 644 3.58 -51.33 18.13
CA THR A 644 2.35 -50.66 17.67
C THR A 644 2.11 -49.34 18.39
N ASP A 645 2.58 -49.22 19.63
CA ASP A 645 2.54 -47.98 20.42
C ASP A 645 3.62 -46.98 19.98
N THR A 646 4.81 -47.47 19.66
CA THR A 646 5.89 -46.66 19.07
C THR A 646 5.47 -46.10 17.72
N LEU A 647 4.90 -46.94 16.84
CA LEU A 647 4.34 -46.51 15.55
C LEU A 647 3.26 -45.45 15.72
N ARG A 648 2.29 -45.67 16.62
CA ARG A 648 1.22 -44.69 16.87
C ARG A 648 1.79 -43.35 17.32
N THR A 649 2.74 -43.37 18.25
CA THR A 649 3.32 -42.16 18.84
C THR A 649 4.09 -41.35 17.79
N GLU A 650 4.98 -41.99 17.03
CA GLU A 650 5.78 -41.30 16.02
C GLU A 650 4.96 -40.88 14.79
N LEU A 651 3.94 -41.67 14.39
CA LEU A 651 3.01 -41.26 13.32
C LEU A 651 2.11 -40.10 13.73
N GLN A 652 1.65 -40.07 15.00
CA GLN A 652 0.88 -38.94 15.52
C GLN A 652 1.75 -37.67 15.54
N ARG A 653 2.99 -37.79 16.02
CA ARG A 653 3.97 -36.68 15.99
C ARG A 653 4.26 -36.21 14.57
N LEU A 654 4.44 -37.11 13.62
CA LEU A 654 4.63 -36.77 12.21
C LEU A 654 3.41 -36.06 11.63
N LYS A 655 2.20 -36.55 11.92
CA LYS A 655 0.94 -35.94 11.48
C LYS A 655 0.81 -34.50 12.01
N ASP A 656 1.08 -34.30 13.29
CA ASP A 656 0.97 -32.98 13.93
C ASP A 656 1.96 -32.00 13.30
N VAL A 657 3.23 -32.40 13.11
CA VAL A 657 4.26 -31.53 12.51
C VAL A 657 3.99 -31.25 11.02
N LEU A 658 3.46 -32.22 10.27
CA LEU A 658 3.03 -32.00 8.89
C LEU A 658 1.85 -31.02 8.83
N HIS A 659 0.92 -31.12 9.77
CA HIS A 659 -0.21 -30.21 9.88
C HIS A 659 0.25 -28.78 10.22
N ASP A 660 1.15 -28.62 11.20
CA ASP A 660 1.73 -27.32 11.56
C ASP A 660 2.49 -26.68 10.39
N ARG A 661 3.26 -27.48 9.65
CA ARG A 661 3.96 -27.03 8.45
C ARG A 661 2.99 -26.56 7.37
N GLU A 662 1.91 -27.31 7.15
CA GLU A 662 0.90 -26.97 6.14
C GLU A 662 0.14 -25.69 6.55
N GLN A 663 -0.26 -25.55 7.81
CA GLN A 663 -0.87 -24.32 8.32
C GLN A 663 0.04 -23.11 8.14
N LEU A 664 1.34 -23.24 8.44
CA LEU A 664 2.32 -22.17 8.23
C LEU A 664 2.43 -21.81 6.74
N ARG A 665 2.49 -22.81 5.86
CA ARG A 665 2.54 -22.62 4.41
C ARG A 665 1.29 -21.92 3.88
N GLN A 666 0.11 -22.32 4.34
CA GLN A 666 -1.18 -21.70 3.99
C GLN A 666 -1.21 -20.23 4.43
N TRP A 667 -0.79 -19.96 5.67
CA TRP A 667 -0.70 -18.61 6.23
C TRP A 667 0.25 -17.69 5.45
N GLU A 668 1.39 -18.22 4.99
CA GLU A 668 2.39 -17.47 4.22
C GLU A 668 1.98 -17.28 2.75
N SER A 669 1.26 -18.25 2.18
CA SER A 669 0.87 -18.24 0.77
C SER A 669 -0.48 -17.57 0.50
N GLY A 670 -1.32 -17.38 1.53
CA GLY A 670 -2.67 -16.81 1.41
C GLY A 670 -3.68 -17.77 0.78
N LEU A 671 -3.34 -19.05 0.72
CA LEU A 671 -4.15 -20.12 0.16
C LEU A 671 -4.58 -21.06 1.30
N PRO A 672 -5.82 -21.58 1.30
CA PRO A 672 -6.26 -22.60 2.24
C PRO A 672 -5.64 -23.97 1.98
#